data_AF-A0A9D6QZM2-F1
#
_entry.id   AF-A0A9D6QZM2-F1
#
_cell.length_a   1.000
_cell.length_b   1.000
_cell.length_c   1.000
_cell.angle_alpha   90.00
_cell.angle_beta   90.00
_cell.angle_gamma   90.00
#
_symmetry.space_group_name_H-M   'P 1'
#
loop_
_entity.id
_entity.type
_entity.pdbx_description
1 polymer ?
#
loop_
_entity_poly.entity_id
_entity_poly.type
_entity_poly.pdbx_seq_one_letter_code
_entity_poly.pdbx_strand_id
1 'polypeptide(L)'
;MRLGIDTGGTFTDIVGWDGGRFLTRKVRSTPENPARAILEGIEGLAAAEIIHGSTVATNALLERKGARTAFLTTKGFEDLLRIGRQNRKHLYDFFGAGRAQLVKRSLGVEERTLYDGTIEKQVDPAAARKLAERLKRGRIESVAVCLLHSYANPANELRLKAELEGFFVSLSHQILPEYREFERAATTLVNAYVSPLMSRYLANLSQTLGQTPLRIMQSNGGSIAASVAGSNAVHTIQSGPAGGVLGAVAVARRAGFDRVITFDMGGTSTDVSLYDGRYRFTQESELGDFPVRVPMLDIHSVGAGGGSIAYVDAGGALRVGPQSAGAQPGPVCYGEGERITITDANLYLGRINPEKFLSGRMKLDVDRAARYLERFARSRGVSPEQMAEAILEVANSNMERAIRVVSIERGYDPREFALVSFGGAGGLHACRLAERLGISAVLVPRFAGVLSALGMLVADCVREYSRSVLGAEAEPAFAEMERQAAEEFAAMGFPAPIGERKIDLRYRGQSYEITVPYAERGALWARFHEEHRRLYGYHHEGTEVEAVTARIRAVCLSEEVNLAAPAPAETFSSTYVPPGAPGGHARLGRGSDPQHHDRAGRHRDSQRSVSRRYPFAGHHRRLRGFPGRRRGSRLLCGFACAPLRRGRHVARFHAPGPGDLPGGPAHSTGEAPQARDDGRGNPGAAAGQCANPGGAPGRPRGADRRPSGGRAEAAGGHGKIRAGGSSAADRRIAGIYGAHHAGAAGRDSAGNLPL
;
A
#
# COMPACT_ATOMS: atom_id res chain seq x y z
N MET A 1 -5.91 -12.66 25.31
CA MET A 1 -6.17 -11.33 24.70
C MET A 1 -5.86 -11.45 23.20
N ARG A 2 -6.75 -11.01 22.31
CA ARG A 2 -6.43 -10.90 20.87
C ARG A 2 -5.65 -9.60 20.65
N LEU A 3 -4.56 -9.62 19.87
CA LEU A 3 -3.70 -8.46 19.62
C LEU A 3 -3.68 -8.09 18.14
N GLY A 4 -3.89 -6.82 17.83
CA GLY A 4 -3.68 -6.23 16.51
C GLY A 4 -2.42 -5.38 16.54
N ILE A 5 -1.52 -5.56 15.57
CA ILE A 5 -0.18 -4.96 15.57
C ILE A 5 0.18 -4.42 14.18
N ASP A 6 0.40 -3.11 14.07
CA ASP A 6 0.88 -2.47 12.84
C ASP A 6 2.31 -1.95 13.05
N THR A 7 3.25 -2.30 12.17
CA THR A 7 4.64 -1.82 12.24
C THR A 7 4.92 -0.83 11.12
N GLY A 8 4.73 0.45 11.42
CA GLY A 8 5.08 1.57 10.55
C GLY A 8 6.57 1.94 10.62
N GLY A 9 6.99 2.90 9.79
CA GLY A 9 8.40 3.34 9.69
C GLY A 9 8.93 4.20 10.86
N THR A 10 8.15 4.42 11.92
CA THR A 10 8.55 5.25 13.08
C THR A 10 8.16 4.61 14.41
N PHE A 11 6.94 4.06 14.48
CA PHE A 11 6.43 3.34 15.64
C PHE A 11 5.77 2.03 15.24
N THR A 12 5.85 1.05 16.14
CA THR A 12 4.98 -0.13 16.13
C THR A 12 3.81 0.15 17.09
N ASP A 13 2.61 -0.01 16.57
CA ASP A 13 1.34 0.28 17.23
C ASP A 13 0.61 -1.02 17.56
N ILE A 14 0.15 -1.13 18.80
CA ILE A 14 -0.46 -2.33 19.35
C ILE A 14 -1.78 -1.98 20.01
N VAL A 15 -2.82 -2.72 19.64
CA VAL A 15 -4.13 -2.71 20.30
C VAL A 15 -4.46 -4.12 20.76
N GLY A 16 -4.86 -4.29 22.01
CA GLY A 16 -5.22 -5.57 22.60
C GLY A 16 -6.66 -5.59 23.10
N TRP A 17 -7.38 -6.66 22.81
CA TRP A 17 -8.77 -6.89 23.20
C TRP A 17 -8.88 -8.08 24.15
N ASP A 18 -9.38 -7.86 25.38
CA ASP A 18 -9.55 -8.90 26.40
C ASP A 18 -10.97 -9.48 26.50
N GLY A 19 -11.90 -9.03 25.64
CA GLY A 19 -13.32 -9.36 25.68
C GLY A 19 -14.20 -8.28 26.33
N GLY A 20 -13.62 -7.31 27.04
CA GLY A 20 -14.35 -6.19 27.64
C GLY A 20 -13.64 -4.83 27.66
N ARG A 21 -12.33 -4.78 27.35
CA ARG A 21 -11.47 -3.58 27.40
C ARG A 21 -10.41 -3.58 26.30
N PHE A 22 -10.00 -2.38 25.92
CA PHE A 22 -8.94 -2.14 24.93
C PHE A 22 -7.63 -1.66 25.58
N LEU A 23 -6.61 -2.50 25.61
CA LEU A 23 -5.24 -2.05 25.90
C LEU A 23 -4.62 -1.43 24.63
N THR A 24 -3.83 -0.36 24.77
CA THR A 24 -3.02 0.17 23.67
C THR A 24 -1.58 0.42 24.12
N ARG A 25 -0.62 0.15 23.25
CA ARG A 25 0.82 0.40 23.48
C ARG A 25 1.48 0.87 22.17
N LYS A 26 2.42 1.79 22.28
CA LYS A 26 3.20 2.36 21.17
C LYS A 26 4.68 2.32 21.54
N VAL A 27 5.48 1.68 20.71
CA VAL A 27 6.94 1.52 20.89
C VAL A 27 7.68 2.01 19.64
N ARG A 28 8.99 2.31 19.73
CA ARG A 28 9.75 2.72 18.55
C ARG A 28 9.90 1.53 17.60
N SER A 29 9.81 1.77 16.30
CA SER A 29 10.13 0.74 15.30
C SER A 29 11.62 0.44 15.29
N THR A 30 11.96 -0.81 15.01
CA THR A 30 13.33 -1.31 14.79
C THR A 30 13.45 -1.79 13.34
N PRO A 31 13.68 -0.90 12.35
CA PRO A 31 13.58 -1.25 10.92
C PRO A 31 14.50 -2.37 10.48
N GLU A 32 15.64 -2.54 11.15
CA GLU A 32 16.62 -3.60 10.93
C GLU A 32 16.16 -4.98 11.43
N ASN A 33 15.22 -5.01 12.38
CA ASN A 33 14.54 -6.23 12.82
C ASN A 33 13.16 -5.90 13.45
N PRO A 34 12.08 -5.79 12.64
CA PRO A 34 10.75 -5.42 13.12
C PRO A 34 10.19 -6.32 14.22
N ALA A 35 10.63 -7.59 14.31
CA ALA A 35 10.17 -8.51 15.34
C ALA A 35 10.56 -8.05 16.76
N ARG A 36 11.66 -7.29 16.93
CA ARG A 36 12.06 -6.77 18.25
C ARG A 36 11.03 -5.81 18.83
N ALA A 37 10.60 -4.81 18.06
CA ALA A 37 9.56 -3.87 18.46
C ALA A 37 8.23 -4.58 18.76
N ILE A 38 7.88 -5.62 18.01
CA ILE A 38 6.70 -6.44 18.29
C ILE A 38 6.84 -7.15 19.64
N LEU A 39 7.98 -7.80 19.89
CA LEU A 39 8.24 -8.57 21.12
C LEU A 39 8.31 -7.69 22.38
N GLU A 40 9.01 -6.55 22.36
CA GLU A 40 8.96 -5.53 23.42
C GLU A 40 7.51 -5.04 23.61
N GLY A 41 6.82 -4.79 22.51
CA GLY A 41 5.46 -4.30 22.50
C GLY A 41 4.43 -5.26 23.12
N ILE A 42 4.62 -6.58 22.99
CA ILE A 42 3.74 -7.59 23.62
C ILE A 42 4.26 -8.09 24.99
N GLU A 43 5.40 -7.59 25.47
CA GLU A 43 5.96 -8.05 26.75
C GLU A 43 4.96 -7.83 27.91
N GLY A 44 4.76 -8.90 28.70
CA GLY A 44 3.77 -8.96 29.78
C GLY A 44 2.31 -9.15 29.34
N LEU A 45 2.01 -9.32 28.05
CA LEU A 45 0.65 -9.53 27.54
C LEU A 45 0.36 -11.01 27.25
N ALA A 46 -0.73 -11.55 27.79
CA ALA A 46 -1.23 -12.88 27.47
C ALA A 46 -1.95 -12.90 26.11
N ALA A 47 -1.16 -12.95 25.03
CA ALA A 47 -1.64 -13.10 23.67
C ALA A 47 -2.31 -14.47 23.46
N ALA A 48 -3.51 -14.47 22.89
CA ALA A 48 -4.24 -15.66 22.45
C ALA A 48 -4.29 -15.78 20.91
N GLU A 49 -4.11 -14.64 20.23
CA GLU A 49 -3.96 -14.50 18.78
C GLU A 49 -3.22 -13.18 18.53
N ILE A 50 -2.40 -13.12 17.49
CA ILE A 50 -1.81 -11.89 16.96
C ILE A 50 -2.20 -11.74 15.48
N ILE A 51 -2.73 -10.59 15.10
CA ILE A 51 -2.93 -10.18 13.70
C ILE A 51 -1.98 -9.01 13.41
N HIS A 52 -1.08 -9.17 12.43
CA HIS A 52 0.00 -8.22 12.18
C HIS A 52 0.01 -7.65 10.75
N GLY A 53 0.03 -6.32 10.62
CA GLY A 53 0.31 -5.59 9.37
C GLY A 53 1.76 -5.14 9.30
N SER A 54 2.42 -5.41 8.17
CA SER A 54 3.89 -5.37 8.07
C SER A 54 4.37 -4.62 6.83
N THR A 55 5.20 -3.60 7.00
CA THR A 55 5.81 -2.87 5.88
C THR A 55 7.03 -3.56 5.26
N VAL A 56 7.44 -4.75 5.75
CA VAL A 56 8.66 -5.45 5.31
C VAL A 56 8.68 -5.68 3.80
N ALA A 57 7.59 -6.20 3.22
CA ALA A 57 7.49 -6.43 1.78
C ALA A 57 7.52 -5.12 0.97
N THR A 58 6.76 -4.11 1.42
CA THR A 58 6.70 -2.78 0.80
C THR A 58 8.07 -2.10 0.76
N ASN A 59 8.75 -2.06 1.91
CA ASN A 59 10.05 -1.40 2.06
C ASN A 59 11.14 -2.14 1.28
N ALA A 60 11.14 -3.48 1.29
CA ALA A 60 12.11 -4.27 0.53
C ALA A 60 12.00 -4.05 -0.99
N LEU A 61 10.79 -3.79 -1.52
CA LEU A 61 10.61 -3.46 -2.93
C LEU A 61 11.02 -2.01 -3.24
N LEU A 62 10.57 -1.04 -2.44
CA LEU A 62 10.90 0.38 -2.61
C LEU A 62 12.40 0.67 -2.48
N GLU A 63 13.05 0.12 -1.46
CA GLU A 63 14.49 0.26 -1.23
C GLU A 63 15.34 -0.68 -2.10
N ARG A 64 14.71 -1.58 -2.87
CA ARG A 64 15.36 -2.60 -3.72
C ARG A 64 16.33 -3.50 -2.92
N LYS A 65 15.85 -3.96 -1.75
CA LYS A 65 16.55 -4.84 -0.78
C LYS A 65 15.90 -6.23 -0.64
N GLY A 66 15.22 -6.71 -1.69
CA GLY A 66 14.73 -8.10 -1.77
C GLY A 66 15.83 -9.12 -2.08
N ALA A 67 15.42 -10.38 -2.25
CA ALA A 67 16.31 -11.51 -2.49
C ALA A 67 16.98 -11.44 -3.88
N ARG A 68 18.18 -12.04 -4.03
CA ARG A 68 18.79 -12.20 -5.35
C ARG A 68 17.94 -13.16 -6.20
N THR A 69 17.18 -12.59 -7.12
CA THR A 69 16.12 -13.31 -7.85
C THR A 69 16.49 -13.50 -9.32
N ALA A 70 16.08 -14.63 -9.90
CA ALA A 70 16.07 -14.85 -11.35
C ALA A 70 14.63 -14.96 -11.86
N PHE A 71 14.41 -14.53 -13.12
CA PHE A 71 13.13 -14.72 -13.81
C PHE A 71 13.31 -15.74 -14.95
N LEU A 72 12.50 -16.80 -14.92
CA LEU A 72 12.40 -17.82 -15.95
C LEU A 72 11.08 -17.66 -16.70
N THR A 73 11.15 -17.70 -18.03
CA THR A 73 10.01 -17.54 -18.93
C THR A 73 10.20 -18.38 -20.18
N THR A 74 9.17 -18.53 -21.00
CA THR A 74 9.25 -19.19 -22.30
C THR A 74 10.31 -18.50 -23.19
N LYS A 75 11.18 -19.27 -23.84
CA LYS A 75 12.19 -18.72 -24.76
C LYS A 75 11.56 -17.85 -25.86
N GLY A 76 12.18 -16.70 -26.11
CA GLY A 76 11.65 -15.63 -26.96
C GLY A 76 10.90 -14.53 -26.18
N PHE A 77 10.58 -14.77 -24.90
CA PHE A 77 9.83 -13.84 -24.05
C PHE A 77 10.70 -13.28 -22.89
N GLU A 78 12.02 -13.44 -22.94
CA GLU A 78 12.96 -12.94 -21.92
C GLU A 78 12.82 -11.43 -21.66
N ASP A 79 12.56 -10.65 -22.72
CA ASP A 79 12.40 -9.20 -22.64
C ASP A 79 11.00 -8.72 -22.25
N LEU A 80 10.06 -9.61 -21.93
CA LEU A 80 8.67 -9.29 -21.55
C LEU A 80 8.59 -8.18 -20.48
N LEU A 81 9.39 -8.28 -19.42
CA LEU A 81 9.40 -7.31 -18.32
C LEU A 81 10.16 -6.00 -18.65
N ARG A 82 11.03 -6.03 -19.66
CA ARG A 82 11.77 -4.86 -20.16
C ARG A 82 10.94 -4.04 -21.14
N ILE A 83 10.14 -4.70 -21.99
CA ILE A 83 9.21 -4.08 -22.94
C ILE A 83 7.92 -3.63 -22.21
N GLY A 84 7.36 -4.50 -21.38
CA GLY A 84 6.11 -4.27 -20.68
C GLY A 84 4.94 -4.00 -21.62
N ARG A 85 4.17 -2.94 -21.34
CA ARG A 85 3.04 -2.48 -22.16
C ARG A 85 3.34 -1.20 -22.96
N GLN A 86 4.61 -0.77 -23.01
CA GLN A 86 5.09 0.45 -23.69
C GLN A 86 4.36 1.78 -23.34
N ASN A 87 3.54 1.80 -22.29
CA ASN A 87 2.90 3.03 -21.80
C ASN A 87 3.95 4.02 -21.25
N ARG A 88 3.74 5.31 -21.49
CA ARG A 88 4.61 6.39 -21.02
C ARG A 88 4.10 6.93 -19.67
N LYS A 89 4.92 6.88 -18.61
CA LYS A 89 4.60 7.53 -17.31
C LYS A 89 4.40 9.04 -17.46
N HIS A 90 5.16 9.66 -18.35
CA HIS A 90 5.06 11.09 -18.69
C HIS A 90 4.87 11.21 -20.20
N LEU A 91 3.65 11.52 -20.64
CA LEU A 91 3.24 11.45 -22.05
C LEU A 91 4.15 12.28 -22.99
N TYR A 92 4.54 13.46 -22.50
CA TYR A 92 5.34 14.46 -23.22
C TYR A 92 6.86 14.35 -23.00
N ASP A 93 7.33 13.44 -22.15
CA ASP A 93 8.76 13.18 -21.99
C ASP A 93 9.22 12.11 -22.99
N PHE A 94 9.70 12.57 -24.15
CA PHE A 94 10.21 11.71 -25.21
C PHE A 94 11.56 11.06 -24.88
N PHE A 95 12.27 11.54 -23.86
CA PHE A 95 13.59 11.05 -23.42
C PHE A 95 13.53 10.35 -22.05
N GLY A 96 12.32 10.08 -21.56
CA GLY A 96 12.08 9.54 -20.22
C GLY A 96 12.80 8.23 -19.95
N ALA A 97 13.28 8.08 -18.72
CA ALA A 97 14.09 6.94 -18.30
C ALA A 97 13.33 5.60 -18.46
N GLY A 98 14.05 4.57 -18.91
CA GLY A 98 13.50 3.22 -19.04
C GLY A 98 13.06 2.62 -17.69
N ARG A 99 12.00 1.81 -17.72
CA ARG A 99 11.44 1.12 -16.54
C ARG A 99 12.52 0.39 -15.73
N ALA A 100 12.56 0.63 -14.43
CA ALA A 100 13.45 -0.10 -13.53
C ALA A 100 13.18 -1.62 -13.57
N GLN A 101 14.22 -2.41 -13.29
CA GLN A 101 14.16 -3.87 -13.36
C GLN A 101 14.65 -4.47 -12.03
N LEU A 102 13.89 -5.42 -11.47
CA LEU A 102 14.31 -6.19 -10.29
C LEU A 102 15.39 -7.23 -10.61
N VAL A 103 15.47 -7.66 -11.89
CA VAL A 103 16.43 -8.65 -12.39
C VAL A 103 17.27 -8.05 -13.52
N LYS A 104 18.57 -8.39 -13.56
CA LYS A 104 19.48 -7.87 -14.61
C LYS A 104 19.26 -8.53 -15.98
N ARG A 105 18.80 -9.79 -16.00
CA ARG A 105 18.46 -10.59 -17.18
C ARG A 105 17.42 -11.64 -16.80
N SER A 106 16.44 -11.84 -17.67
CA SER A 106 15.56 -13.00 -17.68
C SER A 106 16.24 -14.16 -18.42
N LEU A 107 15.72 -15.38 -18.28
CA LEU A 107 16.28 -16.57 -18.93
C LEU A 107 15.16 -17.39 -19.58
N GLY A 108 15.28 -17.64 -20.89
CA GLY A 108 14.37 -18.50 -21.63
C GLY A 108 14.52 -19.97 -21.27
N VAL A 109 13.38 -20.66 -21.17
CA VAL A 109 13.26 -22.12 -21.07
C VAL A 109 12.72 -22.66 -22.40
N GLU A 110 13.11 -23.89 -22.74
CA GLU A 110 12.85 -24.52 -24.05
C GLU A 110 11.54 -25.32 -24.04
N GLU A 111 10.42 -24.67 -23.67
CA GLU A 111 9.08 -25.27 -23.63
C GLU A 111 8.04 -24.46 -24.41
N ARG A 112 6.84 -25.02 -24.57
CA ARG A 112 5.71 -24.33 -25.18
C ARG A 112 4.38 -24.97 -24.77
N THR A 113 3.49 -24.16 -24.22
CA THR A 113 2.07 -24.47 -24.01
C THR A 113 1.25 -23.51 -24.88
N LEU A 114 0.20 -24.01 -25.51
CA LEU A 114 -0.74 -23.26 -26.36
C LEU A 114 -1.89 -22.68 -25.53
N TYR A 115 -2.71 -21.83 -26.15
CA TYR A 115 -3.74 -21.04 -25.44
C TYR A 115 -4.90 -21.86 -24.86
N ASP A 116 -5.12 -23.05 -25.41
CA ASP A 116 -6.06 -24.09 -24.98
C ASP A 116 -5.50 -24.98 -23.85
N GLY A 117 -4.23 -24.80 -23.46
CA GLY A 117 -3.52 -25.66 -22.53
C GLY A 117 -2.81 -26.87 -23.17
N THR A 118 -2.85 -27.03 -24.50
CA THR A 118 -2.13 -28.09 -25.20
C THR A 118 -0.61 -27.87 -25.09
N ILE A 119 0.13 -28.91 -24.68
CA ILE A 119 1.60 -28.82 -24.54
C ILE A 119 2.26 -29.23 -25.86
N GLU A 120 2.62 -28.23 -26.67
CA GLU A 120 3.42 -28.41 -27.89
C GLU A 120 4.86 -28.85 -27.58
N LYS A 121 5.46 -28.33 -26.50
CA LYS A 121 6.82 -28.69 -26.08
C LYS A 121 6.94 -28.75 -24.56
N GLN A 122 7.39 -29.89 -24.05
CA GLN A 122 7.62 -30.12 -22.62
C GLN A 122 9.00 -29.58 -22.19
N VAL A 123 9.11 -29.10 -20.95
CA VAL A 123 10.40 -28.78 -20.31
C VAL A 123 11.28 -30.04 -20.25
N ASP A 124 12.49 -29.97 -20.79
CA ASP A 124 13.54 -30.98 -20.61
C ASP A 124 14.15 -30.90 -19.18
N PRO A 125 14.03 -31.96 -18.35
CA PRO A 125 14.65 -31.98 -17.03
C PRO A 125 16.17 -31.82 -17.06
N ALA A 126 16.86 -32.33 -18.08
CA ALA A 126 18.32 -32.25 -18.16
C ALA A 126 18.80 -30.81 -18.45
N ALA A 127 18.09 -30.05 -19.29
CA ALA A 127 18.29 -28.61 -19.47
C ALA A 127 17.91 -27.83 -18.21
N ALA A 128 16.80 -28.15 -17.55
CA ALA A 128 16.36 -27.50 -16.32
C ALA A 128 17.37 -27.70 -15.17
N ARG A 129 17.96 -28.90 -15.02
CA ARG A 129 19.03 -29.16 -14.04
C ARG A 129 20.31 -28.38 -14.34
N LYS A 130 20.72 -28.29 -15.60
CA LYS A 130 21.86 -27.44 -16.04
C LYS A 130 21.61 -25.96 -15.79
N LEU A 131 20.35 -25.51 -15.93
CA LEU A 131 19.90 -24.16 -15.58
C LEU A 131 19.96 -23.93 -14.06
N ALA A 132 19.50 -24.87 -13.24
CA ALA A 132 19.61 -24.81 -11.79
C ALA A 132 21.07 -24.70 -11.32
N GLU A 133 21.99 -25.50 -11.87
CA GLU A 133 23.42 -25.40 -11.55
C GLU A 133 24.10 -24.12 -12.08
N ARG A 134 23.52 -23.45 -13.09
CA ARG A 134 23.91 -22.08 -13.47
C ARG A 134 23.39 -21.06 -12.46
N LEU A 135 22.17 -21.22 -11.96
CA LEU A 135 21.57 -20.37 -10.92
C LEU A 135 22.33 -20.51 -9.58
N LYS A 136 22.67 -21.72 -9.13
CA LYS A 136 23.45 -21.95 -7.90
C LYS A 136 24.81 -21.24 -7.95
N ARG A 137 25.55 -21.37 -9.06
CA ARG A 137 26.81 -20.63 -9.28
C ARG A 137 26.64 -19.11 -9.35
N GLY A 138 25.52 -18.63 -9.89
CA GLY A 138 25.13 -17.22 -9.85
C GLY A 138 24.70 -16.72 -8.45
N ARG A 139 24.74 -17.59 -7.43
CA ARG A 139 24.20 -17.35 -6.08
C ARG A 139 22.71 -16.98 -6.11
N ILE A 140 21.97 -17.72 -6.93
CA ILE A 140 20.52 -17.88 -6.94
C ILE A 140 19.89 -17.88 -5.54
N GLU A 141 19.05 -16.94 -5.10
CA GLU A 141 18.25 -17.11 -3.86
C GLU A 141 16.80 -17.49 -4.15
N SER A 142 16.19 -16.83 -5.15
CA SER A 142 14.80 -17.01 -5.52
C SER A 142 14.59 -17.07 -7.02
N VAL A 143 13.56 -17.78 -7.47
CA VAL A 143 13.23 -17.97 -8.88
C VAL A 143 11.74 -17.70 -9.08
N ALA A 144 11.44 -16.66 -9.86
CA ALA A 144 10.12 -16.45 -10.44
C ALA A 144 10.02 -17.23 -11.75
N VAL A 145 8.96 -18.01 -11.92
CA VAL A 145 8.65 -18.74 -13.14
C VAL A 145 7.31 -18.25 -13.67
N CYS A 146 7.31 -17.65 -14.86
CA CYS A 146 6.09 -17.36 -15.59
C CYS A 146 6.22 -17.85 -17.03
N LEU A 147 5.66 -19.01 -17.31
CA LEU A 147 5.61 -19.56 -18.67
C LEU A 147 4.32 -19.10 -19.37
N LEU A 148 4.29 -19.16 -20.69
CA LEU A 148 3.09 -18.85 -21.45
C LEU A 148 2.01 -19.92 -21.24
N HIS A 149 0.77 -19.47 -21.11
CA HIS A 149 -0.43 -20.30 -20.91
C HIS A 149 -0.37 -21.28 -19.72
N SER A 150 0.50 -21.03 -18.74
CA SER A 150 0.56 -21.81 -17.48
C SER A 150 -0.71 -21.71 -16.63
N TYR A 151 -1.52 -20.66 -16.83
CA TYR A 151 -2.85 -20.52 -16.25
C TYR A 151 -3.87 -21.54 -16.81
N ALA A 152 -3.66 -22.04 -18.03
CA ALA A 152 -4.49 -23.06 -18.67
C ALA A 152 -3.92 -24.47 -18.47
N ASN A 153 -2.60 -24.63 -18.49
CA ASN A 153 -1.94 -25.89 -18.13
C ASN A 153 -0.61 -25.65 -17.38
N PRO A 154 -0.57 -25.89 -16.06
CA PRO A 154 0.60 -25.60 -15.22
C PRO A 154 1.71 -26.66 -15.30
N ALA A 155 1.53 -27.76 -16.04
CA ALA A 155 2.43 -28.92 -15.96
C ALA A 155 3.90 -28.60 -16.29
N ASN A 156 4.15 -27.65 -17.22
CA ASN A 156 5.51 -27.19 -17.52
C ASN A 156 6.15 -26.38 -16.37
N GLU A 157 5.37 -25.55 -15.66
CA GLU A 157 5.87 -24.83 -14.46
C GLU A 157 6.16 -25.81 -13.31
N LEU A 158 5.30 -26.81 -13.11
CA LEU A 158 5.47 -27.84 -12.08
C LEU A 158 6.69 -28.74 -12.34
N ARG A 159 6.91 -29.14 -13.60
CA ARG A 159 8.13 -29.87 -14.02
C ARG A 159 9.40 -29.04 -13.79
N LEU A 160 9.37 -27.76 -14.14
CA LEU A 160 10.52 -26.87 -13.92
C LEU A 160 10.80 -26.67 -12.42
N LYS A 161 9.77 -26.57 -11.57
CA LYS A 161 9.93 -26.50 -10.10
C LYS A 161 10.63 -27.72 -9.52
N ALA A 162 10.39 -28.92 -10.04
CA ALA A 162 11.03 -30.16 -9.55
C ALA A 162 12.55 -30.16 -9.74
N GLU A 163 13.07 -29.44 -10.73
CA GLU A 163 14.52 -29.32 -11.00
C GLU A 163 15.15 -28.08 -10.34
N LEU A 164 14.37 -27.28 -9.60
CA LEU A 164 14.78 -26.04 -8.92
C LEU A 164 14.88 -26.20 -7.39
N GLU A 165 15.16 -27.41 -6.91
CA GLU A 165 15.37 -27.68 -5.48
C GLU A 165 16.50 -26.83 -4.88
N GLY A 166 16.27 -26.36 -3.65
CA GLY A 166 17.16 -25.46 -2.92
C GLY A 166 16.95 -23.97 -3.21
N PHE A 167 16.08 -23.59 -4.16
CA PHE A 167 15.65 -22.20 -4.36
C PHE A 167 14.28 -21.92 -3.74
N PHE A 168 14.04 -20.67 -3.39
CA PHE A 168 12.67 -20.20 -3.18
C PHE A 168 11.99 -20.01 -4.55
N VAL A 169 10.97 -20.81 -4.88
CA VAL A 169 10.32 -20.78 -6.20
C VAL A 169 8.90 -20.19 -6.11
N SER A 170 8.60 -19.18 -6.92
CA SER A 170 7.23 -18.70 -7.16
C SER A 170 6.78 -19.09 -8.58
N LEU A 171 5.68 -19.84 -8.68
CA LEU A 171 5.08 -20.25 -9.95
C LEU A 171 3.90 -19.35 -10.30
N SER A 172 3.84 -18.89 -11.55
CA SER A 172 2.87 -17.86 -11.92
C SER A 172 1.42 -18.34 -11.91
N HIS A 173 1.15 -19.61 -12.19
CA HIS A 173 -0.19 -20.19 -12.04
C HIS A 173 -0.66 -20.27 -10.57
N GLN A 174 0.24 -20.15 -9.59
CA GLN A 174 -0.09 -20.18 -8.16
C GLN A 174 -0.25 -18.76 -7.58
N ILE A 175 0.50 -17.79 -8.10
CA ILE A 175 0.46 -16.38 -7.67
C ILE A 175 -0.63 -15.58 -8.39
N LEU A 176 -0.80 -15.77 -9.70
CA LEU A 176 -1.86 -15.12 -10.48
C LEU A 176 -2.26 -15.97 -11.70
N PRO A 177 -3.19 -16.93 -11.57
CA PRO A 177 -3.74 -17.74 -12.68
C PRO A 177 -4.63 -16.95 -13.67
N GLU A 178 -4.15 -15.80 -14.12
CA GLU A 178 -4.83 -14.91 -15.09
C GLU A 178 -4.08 -14.86 -16.43
N TYR A 179 -4.84 -14.72 -17.51
CA TYR A 179 -4.31 -14.94 -18.86
C TYR A 179 -3.17 -14.00 -19.26
N ARG A 180 -3.23 -12.74 -18.80
CA ARG A 180 -2.31 -11.64 -19.14
C ARG A 180 -0.89 -11.90 -18.64
N GLU A 181 0.03 -12.13 -19.57
CA GLU A 181 1.39 -12.60 -19.29
C GLU A 181 2.32 -11.56 -18.66
N PHE A 182 2.30 -10.28 -19.06
CA PHE A 182 3.13 -9.25 -18.44
C PHE A 182 2.78 -9.02 -16.96
N GLU A 183 1.50 -8.83 -16.65
CA GLU A 183 1.01 -8.53 -15.30
C GLU A 183 1.19 -9.75 -14.38
N ARG A 184 0.94 -10.96 -14.90
CA ARG A 184 1.26 -12.23 -14.21
C ARG A 184 2.76 -12.38 -13.96
N ALA A 185 3.61 -12.11 -14.95
CA ALA A 185 5.07 -12.17 -14.79
C ALA A 185 5.61 -11.16 -13.78
N ALA A 186 5.13 -9.91 -13.82
CA ALA A 186 5.56 -8.84 -12.92
C ALA A 186 5.17 -9.17 -11.46
N THR A 187 3.92 -9.59 -11.24
CA THR A 187 3.40 -9.98 -9.92
C THR A 187 4.16 -11.19 -9.36
N THR A 188 4.42 -12.21 -10.19
CA THR A 188 5.20 -13.39 -9.80
C THR A 188 6.65 -13.02 -9.45
N LEU A 189 7.25 -12.07 -10.18
CA LEU A 189 8.60 -11.59 -9.89
C LEU A 189 8.67 -10.78 -8.60
N VAL A 190 7.71 -9.87 -8.34
CA VAL A 190 7.62 -9.16 -7.06
C VAL A 190 7.46 -10.15 -5.91
N ASN A 191 6.60 -11.16 -6.05
CA ASN A 191 6.44 -12.19 -5.02
C ASN A 191 7.74 -12.95 -4.74
N ALA A 192 8.43 -13.43 -5.77
CA ALA A 192 9.71 -14.12 -5.62
C ALA A 192 10.80 -13.23 -5.00
N TYR A 193 10.77 -11.92 -5.28
CA TYR A 193 11.73 -10.95 -4.78
C TYR A 193 11.58 -10.67 -3.28
N VAL A 194 10.35 -10.58 -2.76
CA VAL A 194 10.09 -10.24 -1.34
C VAL A 194 9.83 -11.46 -0.44
N SER A 195 9.26 -12.56 -0.95
CA SER A 195 8.88 -13.73 -0.14
C SER A 195 10.02 -14.39 0.65
N PRO A 196 11.27 -14.50 0.16
CA PRO A 196 12.36 -15.08 0.95
C PRO A 196 12.73 -14.24 2.17
N LEU A 197 12.55 -12.91 2.10
CA LEU A 197 12.73 -12.03 3.25
C LEU A 197 11.55 -12.17 4.22
N MET A 198 10.32 -12.13 3.70
CA MET A 198 9.10 -12.27 4.49
C MET A 198 9.02 -13.62 5.21
N SER A 199 9.34 -14.72 4.52
CA SER A 199 9.41 -16.08 5.09
C SER A 199 10.37 -16.17 6.27
N ARG A 200 11.60 -15.61 6.16
CA ARG A 200 12.57 -15.60 7.27
C ARG A 200 12.08 -14.75 8.45
N TYR A 201 11.52 -13.58 8.16
CA TYR A 201 10.96 -12.68 9.17
C TYR A 201 9.80 -13.35 9.94
N LEU A 202 8.84 -13.93 9.24
CA LEU A 202 7.68 -14.60 9.83
C LEU A 202 8.05 -15.89 10.55
N ALA A 203 9.02 -16.66 10.05
CA ALA A 203 9.51 -17.86 10.74
C ALA A 203 10.17 -17.49 12.09
N ASN A 204 11.06 -16.49 12.10
CA ASN A 204 11.71 -16.01 13.32
C ASN A 204 10.69 -15.48 14.35
N LEU A 205 9.70 -14.70 13.89
CA LEU A 205 8.64 -14.18 14.75
C LEU A 205 7.77 -15.31 15.31
N SER A 206 7.29 -16.23 14.46
CA SER A 206 6.49 -17.39 14.88
C SER A 206 7.23 -18.29 15.88
N GLN A 207 8.52 -18.57 15.63
CA GLN A 207 9.35 -19.35 16.55
C GLN A 207 9.45 -18.68 17.94
N THR A 208 9.51 -17.35 18.00
CA THR A 208 9.59 -16.60 19.27
C THR A 208 8.23 -16.48 19.97
N LEU A 209 7.13 -16.52 19.20
CA LEU A 209 5.74 -16.55 19.70
C LEU A 209 5.27 -17.94 20.15
N GLY A 210 6.03 -18.98 19.86
CA GLY A 210 5.75 -20.36 20.27
C GLY A 210 4.48 -20.91 19.65
N GLN A 211 3.46 -21.17 20.47
CA GLN A 211 2.15 -21.69 20.04
C GLN A 211 1.11 -20.59 19.79
N THR A 212 1.46 -19.30 19.93
CA THR A 212 0.52 -18.20 19.71
C THR A 212 0.19 -18.08 18.21
N PRO A 213 -1.09 -18.19 17.79
CA PRO A 213 -1.47 -18.04 16.39
C PRO A 213 -1.11 -16.66 15.84
N LEU A 214 -0.42 -16.63 14.69
CA LEU A 214 -0.03 -15.41 13.99
C LEU A 214 -0.73 -15.34 12.62
N ARG A 215 -1.67 -14.40 12.50
CA ARG A 215 -2.22 -13.95 11.22
C ARG A 215 -1.47 -12.72 10.71
N ILE A 216 -1.37 -12.59 9.39
CA ILE A 216 -0.79 -11.44 8.70
C ILE A 216 -1.86 -10.77 7.85
N MET A 217 -1.97 -9.45 7.97
CA MET A 217 -2.88 -8.61 7.19
C MET A 217 -2.44 -8.52 5.73
N GLN A 218 -3.42 -8.43 4.84
CA GLN A 218 -3.25 -8.36 3.39
C GLN A 218 -3.74 -7.04 2.80
N SER A 219 -3.30 -6.75 1.58
CA SER A 219 -3.69 -5.56 0.81
C SER A 219 -5.20 -5.42 0.60
N ASN A 220 -5.96 -6.52 0.61
CA ASN A 220 -7.41 -6.58 0.42
C ASN A 220 -8.23 -6.43 1.73
N GLY A 221 -7.62 -6.00 2.84
CA GLY A 221 -8.29 -5.93 4.13
C GLY A 221 -8.68 -7.29 4.71
N GLY A 222 -8.10 -8.37 4.19
CA GLY A 222 -8.18 -9.71 4.74
C GLY A 222 -6.94 -10.05 5.57
N SER A 223 -6.95 -11.26 6.15
CA SER A 223 -5.77 -11.80 6.83
C SER A 223 -5.66 -13.31 6.67
N ILE A 224 -4.44 -13.83 6.72
CA ILE A 224 -4.09 -15.25 6.52
C ILE A 224 -3.02 -15.71 7.51
N ALA A 225 -2.89 -17.02 7.72
CA ALA A 225 -1.83 -17.57 8.55
C ALA A 225 -0.42 -17.18 8.05
N ALA A 226 0.51 -16.92 8.96
CA ALA A 226 1.88 -16.48 8.65
C ALA A 226 2.65 -17.45 7.73
N SER A 227 2.37 -18.75 7.80
CA SER A 227 2.90 -19.79 6.90
C SER A 227 2.53 -19.56 5.43
N VAL A 228 1.28 -19.14 5.16
CA VAL A 228 0.79 -18.82 3.82
C VAL A 228 1.32 -17.44 3.38
N ALA A 229 1.30 -16.45 4.29
CA ALA A 229 1.80 -15.10 4.02
C ALA A 229 3.28 -15.05 3.64
N GLY A 230 4.11 -15.93 4.21
CA GLY A 230 5.53 -16.02 3.88
C GLY A 230 5.81 -16.37 2.41
N SER A 231 4.91 -17.11 1.76
CA SER A 231 5.01 -17.52 0.35
C SER A 231 4.17 -16.70 -0.62
N ASN A 232 3.20 -15.96 -0.11
CA ASN A 232 2.28 -15.09 -0.85
C ASN A 232 2.54 -13.60 -0.51
N ALA A 233 3.80 -13.24 -0.23
CA ALA A 233 4.17 -11.95 0.37
C ALA A 233 3.91 -10.73 -0.53
N VAL A 234 3.61 -10.93 -1.82
CA VAL A 234 3.07 -9.86 -2.68
C VAL A 234 1.72 -9.34 -2.15
N HIS A 235 0.90 -10.19 -1.53
CA HIS A 235 -0.39 -9.81 -0.95
C HIS A 235 -0.28 -9.13 0.42
N THR A 236 0.92 -9.00 1.01
CA THR A 236 1.13 -8.27 2.29
C THR A 236 1.63 -6.83 2.08
N ILE A 237 1.81 -6.42 0.82
CA ILE A 237 2.16 -5.05 0.43
C ILE A 237 1.04 -4.08 0.86
N GLN A 238 1.40 -2.92 1.40
CA GLN A 238 0.44 -1.91 1.93
C GLN A 238 -0.58 -2.47 2.95
N SER A 239 -0.24 -3.54 3.67
CA SER A 239 -1.10 -4.15 4.71
C SER A 239 -1.44 -3.22 5.88
N GLY A 240 -0.52 -2.34 6.30
CA GLY A 240 -0.78 -1.33 7.34
C GLY A 240 -1.95 -0.38 7.00
N PRO A 241 -1.87 0.38 5.88
CA PRO A 241 -2.98 1.20 5.39
C PRO A 241 -4.30 0.45 5.17
N ALA A 242 -4.25 -0.82 4.72
CA ALA A 242 -5.44 -1.66 4.61
C ALA A 242 -6.15 -1.84 5.97
N GLY A 243 -5.40 -2.14 7.03
CA GLY A 243 -5.93 -2.12 8.41
C GLY A 243 -6.47 -0.75 8.82
N GLY A 244 -5.78 0.34 8.46
CA GLY A 244 -6.25 1.71 8.68
C GLY A 244 -7.66 1.96 8.14
N VAL A 245 -7.91 1.57 6.88
CA VAL A 245 -9.24 1.67 6.24
C VAL A 245 -10.30 0.83 6.95
N LEU A 246 -10.00 -0.42 7.33
CA LEU A 246 -10.95 -1.26 8.09
C LEU A 246 -11.32 -0.62 9.44
N GLY A 247 -10.31 -0.18 10.20
CA GLY A 247 -10.52 0.44 11.51
C GLY A 247 -11.32 1.75 11.42
N ALA A 248 -11.06 2.56 10.39
CA ALA A 248 -11.80 3.78 10.10
C ALA A 248 -13.27 3.51 9.75
N VAL A 249 -13.54 2.56 8.84
CA VAL A 249 -14.90 2.20 8.46
C VAL A 249 -15.67 1.56 9.62
N ALA A 250 -15.05 0.66 10.39
CA ALA A 250 -15.69 0.01 11.53
C ALA A 250 -16.11 1.03 12.62
N VAL A 251 -15.25 2.02 12.93
CA VAL A 251 -15.59 3.10 13.86
C VAL A 251 -16.65 4.04 13.27
N ALA A 252 -16.55 4.38 11.98
CA ALA A 252 -17.51 5.26 11.30
C ALA A 252 -18.93 4.69 11.29
N ARG A 253 -19.10 3.44 10.88
CA ARG A 253 -20.40 2.75 10.89
C ARG A 253 -20.97 2.65 12.30
N ARG A 254 -20.12 2.40 13.31
CA ARG A 254 -20.55 2.37 14.72
C ARG A 254 -21.01 3.75 15.23
N ALA A 255 -20.53 4.83 14.62
CA ALA A 255 -20.95 6.21 14.85
C ALA A 255 -22.11 6.69 13.94
N GLY A 256 -22.63 5.85 13.05
CA GLY A 256 -23.76 6.15 12.17
C GLY A 256 -23.40 6.69 10.77
N PHE A 257 -22.15 6.55 10.33
CA PHE A 257 -21.68 6.98 9.01
C PHE A 257 -21.36 5.77 8.12
N ASP A 258 -22.24 5.45 7.17
CA ASP A 258 -22.00 4.43 6.12
C ASP A 258 -21.36 5.00 4.83
N ARG A 259 -21.15 6.33 4.74
CA ARG A 259 -20.38 6.99 3.67
C ARG A 259 -19.22 7.77 4.27
N VAL A 260 -17.99 7.31 4.03
CA VAL A 260 -16.78 7.97 4.55
C VAL A 260 -15.61 8.01 3.57
N ILE A 261 -14.82 9.07 3.70
CA ILE A 261 -13.47 9.18 3.14
C ILE A 261 -12.50 8.96 4.30
N THR A 262 -11.61 7.99 4.17
CA THR A 262 -10.58 7.70 5.17
C THR A 262 -9.34 8.56 4.92
N PHE A 263 -8.74 9.11 5.98
CA PHE A 263 -7.56 9.96 5.90
C PHE A 263 -6.59 9.59 7.04
N ASP A 264 -5.63 8.72 6.71
CA ASP A 264 -4.46 8.44 7.55
C ASP A 264 -3.36 9.43 7.18
N MET A 265 -2.73 10.08 8.16
CA MET A 265 -1.52 10.88 7.94
C MET A 265 -0.47 10.54 8.99
N GLY A 266 0.61 9.92 8.53
CA GLY A 266 1.75 9.51 9.34
C GLY A 266 2.92 10.51 9.30
N GLY A 267 4.12 10.03 9.62
CA GLY A 267 5.36 10.82 9.57
C GLY A 267 5.93 10.99 8.15
N THR A 268 5.57 10.12 7.21
CA THR A 268 6.19 10.05 5.87
C THR A 268 5.22 10.27 4.72
N SER A 269 3.95 9.93 4.93
CA SER A 269 2.93 9.81 3.90
C SER A 269 1.53 10.04 4.46
N THR A 270 0.59 10.23 3.55
CA THR A 270 -0.86 10.22 3.78
C THR A 270 -1.46 9.11 2.91
N ASP A 271 -2.39 8.36 3.45
CA ASP A 271 -3.13 7.30 2.75
C ASP A 271 -4.63 7.60 2.81
N VAL A 272 -5.28 7.64 1.64
CA VAL A 272 -6.72 7.92 1.51
C VAL A 272 -7.47 6.85 0.75
N SER A 273 -8.75 6.66 1.10
CA SER A 273 -9.66 5.72 0.46
C SER A 273 -11.12 6.19 0.64
N LEU A 274 -12.06 5.55 -0.05
CA LEU A 274 -13.48 5.91 -0.04
C LEU A 274 -14.35 4.65 0.17
N TYR A 275 -15.32 4.76 1.07
CA TYR A 275 -16.30 3.71 1.39
C TYR A 275 -17.71 4.27 1.21
N ASP A 276 -18.49 3.67 0.30
CA ASP A 276 -19.86 4.07 -0.08
C ASP A 276 -20.92 3.03 0.36
N GLY A 277 -20.75 2.44 1.54
CA GLY A 277 -21.50 1.27 2.03
C GLY A 277 -20.85 -0.07 1.64
N ARG A 278 -19.87 -0.05 0.74
CA ARG A 278 -19.04 -1.19 0.33
C ARG A 278 -17.57 -0.77 0.24
N TYR A 279 -16.66 -1.72 0.47
CA TYR A 279 -15.23 -1.50 0.23
C TYR A 279 -14.96 -1.47 -1.27
N ARG A 280 -14.11 -0.53 -1.69
CA ARG A 280 -13.60 -0.44 -3.06
C ARG A 280 -12.33 -1.25 -3.18
N PHE A 281 -12.17 -1.94 -4.30
CA PHE A 281 -10.98 -2.73 -4.60
C PHE A 281 -10.43 -2.36 -5.96
N THR A 282 -9.10 -2.34 -6.08
CA THR A 282 -8.39 -2.40 -7.36
C THR A 282 -7.80 -3.80 -7.56
N GLN A 283 -7.67 -4.21 -8.82
CA GLN A 283 -6.89 -5.40 -9.20
C GLN A 283 -5.48 -5.01 -9.69
N GLU A 284 -5.23 -3.73 -10.01
CA GLU A 284 -3.96 -3.26 -10.55
C GLU A 284 -3.43 -2.08 -9.71
N SER A 285 -2.14 -2.14 -9.37
CA SER A 285 -1.41 -1.13 -8.61
C SER A 285 0.04 -1.02 -9.12
N GLU A 286 0.73 0.08 -8.86
CA GLU A 286 2.16 0.23 -9.13
C GLU A 286 2.90 0.64 -7.85
N LEU A 287 3.75 -0.26 -7.33
CA LEU A 287 4.62 0.06 -6.21
C LEU A 287 5.98 0.53 -6.71
N GLY A 288 6.13 1.86 -6.82
CA GLY A 288 7.34 2.52 -7.32
C GLY A 288 7.46 2.47 -8.84
N ASP A 289 8.13 1.43 -9.36
CA ASP A 289 8.31 1.17 -10.79
C ASP A 289 7.73 -0.19 -11.22
N PHE A 290 7.08 -0.90 -10.30
CA PHE A 290 6.74 -2.30 -10.46
C PHE A 290 5.22 -2.47 -10.41
N PRO A 291 4.58 -2.79 -11.55
CA PRO A 291 3.16 -3.08 -11.58
C PRO A 291 2.90 -4.43 -10.89
N VAL A 292 1.87 -4.45 -10.04
CA VAL A 292 1.42 -5.60 -9.28
C VAL A 292 -0.08 -5.76 -9.57
N ARG A 293 -0.47 -6.96 -10.01
CA ARG A 293 -1.87 -7.32 -10.26
C ARG A 293 -2.33 -8.33 -9.21
N VAL A 294 -2.81 -7.82 -8.09
CA VAL A 294 -3.46 -8.58 -7.01
C VAL A 294 -4.65 -7.79 -6.49
N PRO A 295 -5.65 -8.42 -5.85
CA PRO A 295 -6.71 -7.70 -5.16
C PRO A 295 -6.14 -6.84 -4.02
N MET A 296 -6.46 -5.55 -4.03
CA MET A 296 -6.09 -4.56 -3.01
C MET A 296 -7.28 -3.65 -2.73
N LEU A 297 -7.40 -3.10 -1.52
CA LEU A 297 -8.29 -1.97 -1.27
C LEU A 297 -7.85 -0.76 -2.14
N ASP A 298 -8.81 0.02 -2.64
CA ASP A 298 -8.57 1.22 -3.46
C ASP A 298 -8.01 2.36 -2.58
N ILE A 299 -6.71 2.27 -2.25
CA ILE A 299 -5.98 3.20 -1.38
C ILE A 299 -5.01 4.02 -2.23
N HIS A 300 -5.10 5.33 -2.13
CA HIS A 300 -4.19 6.27 -2.80
C HIS A 300 -3.22 6.88 -1.77
N SER A 301 -1.94 6.60 -1.94
CA SER A 301 -0.85 7.09 -1.08
C SER A 301 -0.18 8.33 -1.67
N VAL A 302 0.07 9.36 -0.85
CA VAL A 302 0.80 10.59 -1.24
C VAL A 302 1.96 10.89 -0.27
N GLY A 303 3.07 11.42 -0.79
CA GLY A 303 4.29 11.77 -0.05
C GLY A 303 4.20 13.00 0.88
N ALA A 304 3.04 13.19 1.52
CA ALA A 304 2.76 14.26 2.47
C ALA A 304 2.47 13.66 3.85
N GLY A 305 3.45 13.66 4.76
CA GLY A 305 3.30 13.33 6.17
C GLY A 305 4.05 14.34 7.04
N GLY A 306 3.96 14.23 8.36
CA GLY A 306 4.53 15.25 9.27
C GLY A 306 6.01 15.59 9.02
N GLY A 307 6.83 14.60 8.66
CA GLY A 307 8.24 14.77 8.31
C GLY A 307 8.53 15.18 6.87
N SER A 308 7.53 15.39 6.00
CA SER A 308 7.76 15.85 4.62
C SER A 308 8.43 17.23 4.61
N ILE A 309 9.53 17.33 3.85
CA ILE A 309 10.48 18.44 3.90
C ILE A 309 9.99 19.60 3.05
N ALA A 310 10.02 20.81 3.63
CA ALA A 310 9.85 22.06 2.90
C ALA A 310 11.16 22.47 2.21
N TYR A 311 11.09 22.79 0.92
CA TYR A 311 12.22 23.32 0.15
C TYR A 311 11.72 24.26 -0.95
N VAL A 312 12.64 24.98 -1.59
CA VAL A 312 12.32 25.80 -2.77
C VAL A 312 12.99 25.16 -3.99
N ASP A 313 12.23 24.96 -5.07
CA ASP A 313 12.75 24.36 -6.29
C ASP A 313 13.57 25.35 -7.15
N ALA A 314 14.16 24.85 -8.24
CA ALA A 314 14.99 25.66 -9.13
C ALA A 314 14.21 26.77 -9.88
N GLY A 315 12.87 26.69 -9.91
CA GLY A 315 11.99 27.75 -10.43
C GLY A 315 11.55 28.76 -9.37
N GLY A 316 12.02 28.63 -8.12
CA GLY A 316 11.69 29.52 -7.01
C GLY A 316 10.38 29.19 -6.28
N ALA A 317 9.70 28.09 -6.63
CA ALA A 317 8.44 27.72 -5.99
C ALA A 317 8.66 26.93 -4.69
N LEU A 318 7.86 27.23 -3.66
CA LEU A 318 7.83 26.44 -2.42
C LEU A 318 7.23 25.05 -2.69
N ARG A 319 7.94 24.01 -2.27
CA ARG A 319 7.54 22.60 -2.34
C ARG A 319 7.58 21.97 -0.94
N VAL A 320 6.72 20.99 -0.72
CA VAL A 320 6.68 20.20 0.51
C VAL A 320 6.51 18.73 0.15
N GLY A 321 7.53 17.92 0.47
CA GLY A 321 7.66 16.57 -0.07
C GLY A 321 8.03 16.52 -1.56
N PRO A 322 8.22 15.32 -2.16
CA PRO A 322 7.94 14.00 -1.57
C PRO A 322 9.03 13.49 -0.61
N GLN A 323 10.18 14.17 -0.50
CA GLN A 323 11.23 13.79 0.44
C GLN A 323 10.74 13.99 1.89
N SER A 324 11.00 13.01 2.76
CA SER A 324 10.71 13.08 4.20
C SER A 324 12.02 13.04 5.01
N ALA A 325 12.00 13.66 6.18
CA ALA A 325 13.06 13.55 7.19
C ALA A 325 12.95 12.25 8.03
N GLY A 326 11.85 11.50 7.88
CA GLY A 326 11.64 10.19 8.51
C GLY A 326 11.58 10.24 10.04
N ALA A 327 11.99 9.13 10.67
CA ALA A 327 12.15 9.02 12.12
C ALA A 327 13.48 9.62 12.61
N GLN A 328 14.53 9.49 11.80
CA GLN A 328 15.88 9.98 12.08
C GLN A 328 16.51 10.47 10.75
N PRO A 329 17.10 11.69 10.70
CA PRO A 329 17.23 12.67 11.78
C PRO A 329 15.89 13.35 12.17
N GLY A 330 14.82 13.13 11.39
CA GLY A 330 13.49 13.64 11.68
C GLY A 330 13.30 15.16 11.48
N PRO A 331 12.11 15.68 11.83
CA PRO A 331 11.84 17.11 12.00
C PRO A 331 12.91 17.85 12.82
N VAL A 332 13.07 19.15 12.58
CA VAL A 332 14.01 19.99 13.34
C VAL A 332 13.69 19.96 14.83
N CYS A 333 12.41 19.96 15.21
CA CYS A 333 11.94 19.91 16.58
C CYS A 333 12.23 18.59 17.32
N TYR A 334 12.76 17.56 16.66
CA TYR A 334 13.23 16.33 17.32
C TYR A 334 14.69 16.43 17.80
N GLY A 335 15.40 17.53 17.50
CA GLY A 335 16.74 17.83 18.03
C GLY A 335 17.92 17.31 17.19
N GLU A 336 17.70 16.38 16.26
CA GLU A 336 18.72 15.97 15.28
C GLU A 336 18.50 16.64 13.91
N GLY A 337 17.25 16.88 13.50
CA GLY A 337 16.88 17.43 12.19
C GLY A 337 17.39 18.85 11.90
N GLU A 338 17.64 19.12 10.62
CA GLU A 338 18.10 20.43 10.09
C GLU A 338 17.24 20.98 8.94
N ARG A 339 16.28 20.20 8.43
CA ARG A 339 15.43 20.58 7.30
C ARG A 339 14.01 20.73 7.80
N ILE A 340 13.41 21.90 7.61
CA ILE A 340 12.06 22.22 8.08
C ILE A 340 11.02 21.28 7.45
N THR A 341 10.08 20.83 8.26
CA THR A 341 9.02 19.89 7.92
C THR A 341 7.62 20.41 8.26
N ILE A 342 6.57 19.68 7.86
CA ILE A 342 5.18 19.94 8.24
C ILE A 342 5.00 19.91 9.78
N THR A 343 5.70 19.05 10.50
CA THR A 343 5.68 18.99 11.97
C THR A 343 6.27 20.27 12.57
N ASP A 344 7.37 20.79 12.02
CA ASP A 344 8.01 22.02 12.51
C ASP A 344 7.09 23.24 12.31
N ALA A 345 6.42 23.34 11.15
CA ALA A 345 5.45 24.40 10.88
C ALA A 345 4.20 24.31 11.78
N ASN A 346 3.67 23.10 12.02
CA ASN A 346 2.56 22.89 12.95
C ASN A 346 2.95 23.22 14.41
N LEU A 347 4.17 22.88 14.83
CA LEU A 347 4.67 23.22 16.16
C LEU A 347 4.85 24.73 16.34
N TYR A 348 5.46 25.41 15.36
CA TYR A 348 5.66 26.86 15.38
C TYR A 348 4.35 27.63 15.48
N LEU A 349 3.31 27.20 14.74
CA LEU A 349 1.96 27.76 14.81
C LEU A 349 1.14 27.27 16.04
N GLY A 350 1.80 26.69 17.05
CA GLY A 350 1.18 26.30 18.33
C GLY A 350 0.18 25.13 18.25
N ARG A 351 0.09 24.42 17.12
CA ARG A 351 -0.89 23.34 16.90
C ARG A 351 -0.50 22.02 17.58
N ILE A 352 0.76 21.88 17.97
CA ILE A 352 1.30 20.71 18.69
C ILE A 352 1.72 21.15 20.09
N ASN A 353 1.34 20.38 21.12
CA ASN A 353 1.79 20.62 22.49
C ASN A 353 3.19 20.01 22.71
N PRO A 354 4.26 20.81 22.94
CA PRO A 354 5.64 20.32 22.99
C PRO A 354 5.94 19.42 24.20
N GLU A 355 5.16 19.53 25.28
CA GLU A 355 5.35 18.80 26.54
C GLU A 355 4.57 17.47 26.58
N LYS A 356 3.60 17.27 25.68
CA LYS A 356 2.73 16.09 25.64
C LYS A 356 2.94 15.19 24.42
N PHE A 357 3.91 15.51 23.56
CA PHE A 357 4.21 14.71 22.39
C PHE A 357 4.63 13.28 22.80
N LEU A 358 4.09 12.26 22.12
CA LEU A 358 4.21 10.84 22.49
C LEU A 358 3.90 10.57 23.97
N SER A 359 2.80 11.15 24.47
CA SER A 359 2.39 11.09 25.89
C SER A 359 3.45 11.63 26.86
N GLY A 360 4.25 12.61 26.44
CA GLY A 360 5.32 13.23 27.22
C GLY A 360 6.66 12.49 27.19
N ARG A 361 6.79 11.39 26.43
CA ARG A 361 8.06 10.66 26.27
C ARG A 361 9.09 11.40 25.40
N MET A 362 8.68 12.43 24.68
CA MET A 362 9.55 13.26 23.83
C MET A 362 9.15 14.71 23.99
N LYS A 363 10.07 15.54 24.51
CA LYS A 363 9.95 17.00 24.46
C LYS A 363 10.34 17.48 23.06
N LEU A 364 9.61 18.45 22.52
CA LEU A 364 9.93 19.07 21.23
C LEU A 364 10.73 20.36 21.41
N ASP A 365 11.80 20.52 20.63
CA ASP A 365 12.67 21.70 20.64
C ASP A 365 12.03 22.84 19.82
N VAL A 366 11.17 23.61 20.48
CA VAL A 366 10.45 24.76 19.91
C VAL A 366 11.40 25.83 19.41
N ASP A 367 12.42 26.18 20.21
CA ASP A 367 13.34 27.27 19.87
C ASP A 367 14.22 26.91 18.65
N ARG A 368 14.61 25.64 18.50
CA ARG A 368 15.33 25.17 17.31
C ARG A 368 14.43 25.17 16.07
N ALA A 369 13.18 24.72 16.19
CA ALA A 369 12.22 24.79 15.09
C ALA A 369 12.02 26.25 14.62
N ALA A 370 11.84 27.19 15.57
CA ALA A 370 11.76 28.62 15.30
C ALA A 370 13.02 29.15 14.58
N ARG A 371 14.23 28.94 15.12
CA ARG A 371 15.49 29.43 14.52
C ARG A 371 15.71 28.94 13.07
N TYR A 372 15.39 27.68 12.78
CA TYR A 372 15.53 27.14 11.41
C TYR A 372 14.43 27.66 10.47
N LEU A 373 13.20 27.85 10.97
CA LEU A 373 12.11 28.43 10.20
C LEU A 373 12.36 29.91 9.87
N GLU A 374 12.82 30.70 10.85
CA GLU A 374 13.25 32.09 10.64
C GLU A 374 14.34 32.19 9.57
N ARG A 375 15.33 31.30 9.60
CA ARG A 375 16.39 31.24 8.58
C ARG A 375 15.83 30.92 7.19
N PHE A 376 14.85 30.01 7.11
CA PHE A 376 14.20 29.64 5.85
C PHE A 376 13.33 30.79 5.30
N ALA A 377 12.50 31.40 6.13
CA ALA A 377 11.65 32.55 5.81
C ALA A 377 12.46 33.78 5.37
N ARG A 378 13.54 34.11 6.11
CA ARG A 378 14.47 35.19 5.79
C ARG A 378 15.15 35.00 4.43
N SER A 379 15.38 33.76 4.00
CA SER A 379 15.90 33.46 2.65
C SER A 379 14.93 33.78 1.51
N ARG A 380 13.67 34.13 1.82
CA ARG A 380 12.60 34.46 0.87
C ARG A 380 11.95 35.83 1.10
N GLY A 381 12.40 36.60 2.10
CA GLY A 381 11.86 37.93 2.41
C GLY A 381 10.45 37.94 3.01
N VAL A 382 10.00 36.84 3.61
CA VAL A 382 8.69 36.72 4.27
C VAL A 382 8.84 36.51 5.77
N SER A 383 7.76 36.67 6.54
CA SER A 383 7.76 36.39 7.98
C SER A 383 7.82 34.87 8.27
N PRO A 384 8.30 34.44 9.45
CA PRO A 384 8.30 33.02 9.83
C PRO A 384 6.89 32.42 9.90
N GLU A 385 5.92 33.19 10.39
CA GLU A 385 4.50 32.81 10.46
C GLU A 385 3.94 32.56 9.06
N GLN A 386 4.15 33.51 8.14
CA GLN A 386 3.76 33.38 6.72
C GLN A 386 4.41 32.16 6.06
N MET A 387 5.67 31.87 6.38
CA MET A 387 6.37 30.69 5.87
C MET A 387 5.77 29.38 6.43
N ALA A 388 5.46 29.32 7.73
CA ALA A 388 4.79 28.15 8.31
C ALA A 388 3.40 27.92 7.68
N GLU A 389 2.59 28.97 7.54
CA GLU A 389 1.26 28.86 6.91
C GLU A 389 1.37 28.43 5.44
N ALA A 390 2.32 28.97 4.67
CA ALA A 390 2.57 28.57 3.29
C ALA A 390 2.99 27.09 3.18
N ILE A 391 3.84 26.60 4.09
CA ILE A 391 4.21 25.17 4.16
C ILE A 391 2.97 24.30 4.40
N LEU A 392 2.08 24.71 5.32
CA LEU A 392 0.86 23.95 5.61
C LEU A 392 -0.15 24.02 4.46
N GLU A 393 -0.32 25.15 3.76
CA GLU A 393 -1.25 25.24 2.63
C GLU A 393 -0.75 24.52 1.36
N VAL A 394 0.57 24.44 1.13
CA VAL A 394 1.14 23.56 0.09
C VAL A 394 0.88 22.08 0.44
N ALA A 395 1.10 21.69 1.71
CA ALA A 395 0.79 20.35 2.18
C ALA A 395 -0.71 20.01 2.07
N ASN A 396 -1.59 20.92 2.49
CA ASN A 396 -3.04 20.77 2.38
C ASN A 396 -3.46 20.61 0.93
N SER A 397 -2.88 21.37 -0.01
CA SER A 397 -3.21 21.28 -1.44
C SER A 397 -2.78 19.92 -2.04
N ASN A 398 -1.66 19.35 -1.60
CA ASN A 398 -1.24 18.01 -2.00
C ASN A 398 -2.19 16.91 -1.46
N MET A 399 -2.62 17.02 -0.20
CA MET A 399 -3.54 16.06 0.43
C MET A 399 -4.98 16.20 -0.09
N GLU A 400 -5.43 17.42 -0.38
CA GLU A 400 -6.71 17.68 -1.04
C GLU A 400 -6.76 16.99 -2.42
N ARG A 401 -5.68 17.11 -3.21
CA ARG A 401 -5.57 16.40 -4.49
C ARG A 401 -5.68 14.89 -4.32
N ALA A 402 -5.00 14.31 -3.32
CA ALA A 402 -5.11 12.88 -3.03
C ALA A 402 -6.56 12.46 -2.72
N ILE A 403 -7.30 13.25 -1.93
CA ILE A 403 -8.72 12.99 -1.67
C ILE A 403 -9.56 13.10 -2.95
N ARG A 404 -9.29 14.08 -3.84
CA ARG A 404 -9.99 14.22 -5.13
C ARG A 404 -9.78 13.02 -6.05
N VAL A 405 -8.60 12.38 -6.04
CA VAL A 405 -8.30 11.16 -6.81
C VAL A 405 -9.20 9.98 -6.40
N VAL A 406 -9.49 9.80 -5.11
CA VAL A 406 -10.36 8.70 -4.63
C VAL A 406 -11.86 9.03 -4.66
N SER A 407 -12.23 10.30 -4.90
CA SER A 407 -13.63 10.77 -4.89
C SER A 407 -14.07 11.32 -6.24
N ILE A 408 -13.74 12.58 -6.55
CA ILE A 408 -14.22 13.30 -7.72
C ILE A 408 -13.76 12.64 -9.03
N GLU A 409 -12.50 12.20 -9.10
CA GLU A 409 -11.96 11.47 -10.26
C GLU A 409 -12.56 10.05 -10.40
N ARG A 410 -13.32 9.57 -9.40
CA ARG A 410 -14.12 8.34 -9.43
C ARG A 410 -15.63 8.59 -9.58
N GLY A 411 -16.06 9.85 -9.74
CA GLY A 411 -17.47 10.24 -9.90
C GLY A 411 -18.24 10.49 -8.60
N TYR A 412 -17.57 10.69 -7.46
CA TYR A 412 -18.21 10.94 -6.15
C TYR A 412 -18.10 12.39 -5.72
N ASP A 413 -19.17 12.93 -5.13
CA ASP A 413 -19.19 14.23 -4.46
C ASP A 413 -18.71 14.08 -3.00
N PRO A 414 -17.57 14.69 -2.59
CA PRO A 414 -17.07 14.59 -1.22
C PRO A 414 -18.07 15.08 -0.16
N ARG A 415 -18.99 15.98 -0.52
CA ARG A 415 -19.96 16.59 0.41
C ARG A 415 -20.95 15.58 0.99
N GLU A 416 -21.11 14.41 0.36
CA GLU A 416 -21.96 13.30 0.86
C GLU A 416 -21.26 12.39 1.88
N PHE A 417 -19.99 12.64 2.19
CA PHE A 417 -19.13 11.75 2.99
C PHE A 417 -18.64 12.46 4.26
N ALA A 418 -18.42 11.71 5.35
CA ALA A 418 -17.65 12.21 6.48
C ALA A 418 -16.15 11.88 6.34
N LEU A 419 -15.28 12.81 6.72
CA LEU A 419 -13.83 12.62 6.71
C LEU A 419 -13.38 11.94 8.02
N VAL A 420 -12.96 10.67 7.94
CA VAL A 420 -12.44 9.93 9.09
C VAL A 420 -10.93 10.16 9.19
N SER A 421 -10.53 11.01 10.11
CA SER A 421 -9.16 11.48 10.29
C SER A 421 -8.42 10.67 11.35
N PHE A 422 -7.31 10.05 10.98
CA PHE A 422 -6.47 9.26 11.88
C PHE A 422 -4.97 9.38 11.52
N GLY A 423 -4.17 8.45 12.04
CA GLY A 423 -2.71 8.56 12.02
C GLY A 423 -2.17 9.49 13.09
N GLY A 424 -0.86 9.77 13.02
CA GLY A 424 -0.17 10.62 13.99
C GLY A 424 -0.37 12.12 13.77
N ALA A 425 -0.70 12.55 12.56
CA ALA A 425 -0.77 13.96 12.17
C ALA A 425 -2.11 14.40 11.55
N GLY A 426 -3.01 13.48 11.16
CA GLY A 426 -4.20 13.81 10.36
C GLY A 426 -5.11 14.86 11.02
N GLY A 427 -5.29 14.78 12.35
CA GLY A 427 -6.09 15.73 13.11
C GLY A 427 -5.61 17.19 13.03
N LEU A 428 -4.35 17.45 12.65
CA LEU A 428 -3.81 18.81 12.46
C LEU A 428 -4.25 19.46 11.15
N HIS A 429 -4.75 18.66 10.20
CA HIS A 429 -5.08 19.06 8.83
C HIS A 429 -6.56 18.83 8.45
N ALA A 430 -7.23 17.88 9.10
CA ALA A 430 -8.57 17.40 8.73
C ALA A 430 -9.63 18.51 8.57
N CYS A 431 -9.72 19.48 9.49
CA CYS A 431 -10.71 20.55 9.39
C CYS A 431 -10.51 21.45 8.16
N ARG A 432 -9.26 21.75 7.79
CA ARG A 432 -8.91 22.59 6.63
C ARG A 432 -9.10 21.84 5.30
N LEU A 433 -8.87 20.52 5.30
CA LEU A 433 -9.20 19.67 4.15
C LEU A 433 -10.72 19.52 3.99
N ALA A 434 -11.46 19.36 5.08
CA ALA A 434 -12.91 19.26 5.05
C ALA A 434 -13.56 20.56 4.54
N GLU A 435 -13.11 21.72 5.04
CA GLU A 435 -13.51 23.05 4.56
C GLU A 435 -13.29 23.20 3.03
N ARG A 436 -12.08 22.91 2.55
CA ARG A 436 -11.71 23.05 1.12
C ARG A 436 -12.43 22.06 0.19
N LEU A 437 -13.00 20.98 0.73
CA LEU A 437 -13.79 19.98 0.01
C LEU A 437 -15.31 20.09 0.24
N GLY A 438 -15.77 21.01 1.09
CA GLY A 438 -17.19 21.15 1.47
C GLY A 438 -17.73 20.01 2.35
N ILE A 439 -16.85 19.21 2.96
CA ILE A 439 -17.22 18.09 3.83
C ILE A 439 -17.80 18.61 5.15
N SER A 440 -19.05 18.26 5.46
CA SER A 440 -19.76 18.80 6.62
C SER A 440 -19.46 18.09 7.95
N ALA A 441 -18.72 16.98 7.94
CA ALA A 441 -18.44 16.18 9.14
C ALA A 441 -17.01 15.62 9.13
N VAL A 442 -16.29 15.80 10.24
CA VAL A 442 -15.00 15.17 10.51
C VAL A 442 -15.15 14.24 11.71
N LEU A 443 -14.80 12.98 11.54
CA LEU A 443 -14.76 11.98 12.62
C LEU A 443 -13.31 11.74 13.03
N VAL A 444 -13.01 11.92 14.32
CA VAL A 444 -11.69 11.61 14.91
C VAL A 444 -11.86 10.44 15.89
N PRO A 445 -11.43 9.22 15.54
CA PRO A 445 -11.56 8.05 16.41
C PRO A 445 -10.80 8.20 17.73
N ARG A 446 -11.34 7.64 18.83
CA ARG A 446 -10.67 7.57 20.15
C ARG A 446 -9.24 7.03 20.09
N PHE A 447 -8.98 6.13 19.13
CA PHE A 447 -7.70 5.46 18.92
C PHE A 447 -7.01 5.89 17.61
N ALA A 448 -7.27 7.11 17.12
CA ALA A 448 -6.72 7.65 15.86
C ALA A 448 -5.22 7.36 15.63
N GLY A 449 -4.37 7.59 16.65
CA GLY A 449 -2.92 7.39 16.57
C GLY A 449 -2.43 5.93 16.62
N VAL A 450 -3.34 4.94 16.66
CA VAL A 450 -3.10 3.49 16.58
C VAL A 450 -4.18 2.76 15.75
N LEU A 451 -4.93 3.49 14.90
CA LEU A 451 -6.18 2.96 14.32
C LEU A 451 -5.97 1.77 13.39
N SER A 452 -4.87 1.75 12.64
CA SER A 452 -4.50 0.64 11.75
C SER A 452 -4.33 -0.67 12.53
N ALA A 453 -3.74 -0.62 13.73
CA ALA A 453 -3.63 -1.76 14.64
C ALA A 453 -4.99 -2.20 15.23
N LEU A 454 -5.94 -1.28 15.45
CA LEU A 454 -7.34 -1.66 15.75
C LEU A 454 -8.00 -2.35 14.53
N GLY A 455 -7.71 -1.89 13.32
CA GLY A 455 -8.13 -2.51 12.06
C GLY A 455 -7.71 -3.98 11.94
N MET A 456 -6.51 -4.32 12.42
CA MET A 456 -6.02 -5.72 12.46
C MET A 456 -6.90 -6.63 13.32
N LEU A 457 -7.52 -6.12 14.40
CA LEU A 457 -8.40 -6.91 15.29
C LEU A 457 -9.77 -7.22 14.66
N VAL A 458 -10.29 -6.32 13.84
CA VAL A 458 -11.57 -6.46 13.12
C VAL A 458 -11.39 -7.04 11.71
N ALA A 459 -10.21 -7.59 11.41
CA ALA A 459 -9.90 -8.19 10.13
C ALA A 459 -10.40 -9.64 10.07
N ASP A 460 -11.26 -9.91 9.09
CA ASP A 460 -11.69 -11.27 8.76
C ASP A 460 -10.54 -12.09 8.15
N CYS A 461 -10.70 -13.42 8.13
CA CYS A 461 -9.82 -14.27 7.33
C CYS A 461 -10.36 -14.32 5.88
N VAL A 462 -9.53 -13.95 4.91
CA VAL A 462 -9.96 -13.81 3.51
C VAL A 462 -8.92 -14.37 2.56
N ARG A 463 -9.35 -15.18 1.59
CA ARG A 463 -8.56 -15.51 0.40
C ARG A 463 -9.33 -15.07 -0.83
N GLU A 464 -8.59 -14.67 -1.86
CA GLU A 464 -9.17 -14.41 -3.17
C GLU A 464 -8.54 -15.33 -4.20
N TYR A 465 -9.40 -15.91 -5.04
CA TYR A 465 -9.05 -16.87 -6.07
C TYR A 465 -9.56 -16.35 -7.41
N SER A 466 -8.80 -16.58 -8.47
CA SER A 466 -9.23 -16.35 -9.84
C SER A 466 -8.90 -17.55 -10.74
N ARG A 467 -9.62 -17.66 -11.86
CA ARG A 467 -9.33 -18.56 -12.98
C ARG A 467 -9.77 -17.88 -14.27
N SER A 468 -8.91 -17.88 -15.29
CA SER A 468 -9.32 -17.40 -16.63
C SER A 468 -10.25 -18.42 -17.28
N VAL A 469 -11.37 -17.97 -17.84
CA VAL A 469 -12.37 -18.82 -18.52
C VAL A 469 -12.49 -18.50 -20.01
N LEU A 470 -12.17 -17.28 -20.45
CA LEU A 470 -12.01 -16.88 -21.86
C LEU A 470 -13.13 -17.39 -22.80
N GLY A 471 -14.38 -17.15 -22.41
CA GLY A 471 -15.58 -17.56 -23.14
C GLY A 471 -16.18 -18.91 -22.71
N ALA A 472 -15.46 -19.72 -21.93
CA ALA A 472 -15.99 -20.96 -21.36
C ALA A 472 -16.94 -20.72 -20.17
N GLU A 473 -17.71 -21.75 -19.82
CA GLU A 473 -18.61 -21.72 -18.65
C GLU A 473 -17.86 -21.53 -17.33
N ALA A 474 -18.38 -20.68 -16.45
CA ALA A 474 -17.71 -20.29 -15.22
C ALA A 474 -17.93 -21.26 -14.04
N GLU A 475 -19.01 -22.04 -14.03
CA GLU A 475 -19.35 -22.96 -12.93
C GLU A 475 -18.26 -23.98 -12.57
N PRO A 476 -17.60 -24.66 -13.53
CA PRO A 476 -16.50 -25.59 -13.21
C PRO A 476 -15.34 -24.89 -12.50
N ALA A 477 -15.02 -23.66 -12.91
CA ALA A 477 -13.97 -22.85 -12.29
C ALA A 477 -14.36 -22.37 -10.88
N PHE A 478 -15.63 -22.01 -10.66
CA PHE A 478 -16.12 -21.71 -9.30
C PHE A 478 -16.06 -22.94 -8.40
N ALA A 479 -16.55 -24.11 -8.85
CA ALA A 479 -16.52 -25.34 -8.06
C ALA A 479 -15.10 -25.84 -7.74
N GLU A 480 -14.11 -25.57 -8.62
CA GLU A 480 -12.70 -25.79 -8.32
C GLU A 480 -12.19 -24.86 -7.21
N MET A 481 -12.45 -23.55 -7.33
CA MET A 481 -12.00 -22.54 -6.38
C MET A 481 -12.68 -22.66 -5.01
N GLU A 482 -13.96 -23.05 -4.94
CA GLU A 482 -14.69 -23.27 -3.68
C GLU A 482 -14.13 -24.46 -2.91
N ARG A 483 -13.79 -25.55 -3.61
CA ARG A 483 -13.11 -26.69 -3.01
C ARG A 483 -11.70 -26.31 -2.52
N GLN A 484 -10.91 -25.61 -3.34
CA GLN A 484 -9.60 -25.09 -2.93
C GLN A 484 -9.71 -24.20 -1.68
N ALA A 485 -10.73 -23.32 -1.62
CA ALA A 485 -10.97 -22.47 -0.47
C ALA A 485 -11.33 -23.27 0.78
N ALA A 486 -12.20 -24.27 0.68
CA ALA A 486 -12.55 -25.14 1.81
C ALA A 486 -11.33 -25.92 2.34
N GLU A 487 -10.51 -26.48 1.44
CA GLU A 487 -9.27 -27.19 1.79
C GLU A 487 -8.25 -26.26 2.47
N GLU A 488 -8.00 -25.06 1.93
CA GLU A 488 -7.05 -24.10 2.48
C GLU A 488 -7.49 -23.51 3.83
N PHE A 489 -8.79 -23.18 4.01
CA PHE A 489 -9.30 -22.66 5.28
C PHE A 489 -9.26 -23.73 6.36
N ALA A 490 -9.65 -24.98 6.05
CA ALA A 490 -9.54 -26.10 7.00
C ALA A 490 -8.08 -26.36 7.41
N ALA A 491 -7.13 -26.31 6.47
CA ALA A 491 -5.70 -26.43 6.75
C ALA A 491 -5.13 -25.27 7.61
N MET A 492 -5.78 -24.10 7.61
CA MET A 492 -5.48 -22.98 8.50
C MET A 492 -6.26 -23.01 9.82
N GLY A 493 -7.13 -24.00 10.04
CA GLY A 493 -7.94 -24.13 11.27
C GLY A 493 -9.22 -23.29 11.30
N PHE A 494 -9.65 -22.74 10.16
CA PHE A 494 -10.90 -21.97 10.04
C PHE A 494 -12.07 -22.85 9.57
N PRO A 495 -13.33 -22.49 9.91
CA PRO A 495 -14.51 -23.11 9.32
C PRO A 495 -14.61 -22.83 7.81
N ALA A 496 -15.51 -23.54 7.13
CA ALA A 496 -15.76 -23.37 5.70
C ALA A 496 -16.14 -21.90 5.37
N PRO A 497 -15.47 -21.25 4.40
CA PRO A 497 -15.66 -19.84 4.11
C PRO A 497 -16.94 -19.56 3.31
N ILE A 498 -17.48 -18.36 3.47
CA ILE A 498 -18.54 -17.80 2.63
C ILE A 498 -17.90 -17.31 1.31
N GLY A 499 -18.36 -17.83 0.17
CA GLY A 499 -17.83 -17.47 -1.15
C GLY A 499 -18.63 -16.36 -1.85
N GLU A 500 -18.05 -15.17 -2.00
CA GLU A 500 -18.56 -14.14 -2.92
C GLU A 500 -18.11 -14.44 -4.35
N ARG A 501 -18.99 -15.00 -5.19
CA ARG A 501 -18.73 -15.21 -6.63
C ARG A 501 -18.84 -13.90 -7.43
N LYS A 502 -17.79 -13.58 -8.19
CA LYS A 502 -17.68 -12.43 -9.11
C LYS A 502 -17.12 -12.91 -10.45
N ILE A 503 -17.32 -12.14 -11.51
CA ILE A 503 -16.83 -12.50 -12.84
C ILE A 503 -16.42 -11.24 -13.62
N ASP A 504 -15.28 -11.32 -14.31
CA ASP A 504 -14.77 -10.29 -15.21
C ASP A 504 -15.40 -10.49 -16.60
N LEU A 505 -16.06 -9.45 -17.10
CA LEU A 505 -16.79 -9.47 -18.37
C LEU A 505 -16.32 -8.34 -19.28
N ARG A 506 -16.41 -8.54 -20.60
CA ARG A 506 -16.16 -7.48 -21.59
C ARG A 506 -16.95 -7.71 -22.86
N TYR A 507 -17.05 -6.69 -23.72
CA TYR A 507 -17.49 -6.91 -25.10
C TYR A 507 -16.41 -7.69 -25.86
N ARG A 508 -16.83 -8.62 -26.72
CA ARG A 508 -15.90 -9.45 -27.49
C ARG A 508 -14.99 -8.59 -28.36
N GLY A 509 -13.68 -8.78 -28.20
CA GLY A 509 -12.65 -7.96 -28.86
C GLY A 509 -12.23 -6.68 -28.11
N GLN A 510 -12.89 -6.34 -27.00
CA GLN A 510 -12.42 -5.30 -26.07
C GLN A 510 -11.16 -5.78 -25.33
N SER A 511 -10.31 -4.85 -24.87
CA SER A 511 -9.06 -5.17 -24.14
C SER A 511 -9.11 -4.88 -22.63
N TYR A 512 -10.31 -4.63 -22.10
CA TYR A 512 -10.54 -4.25 -20.70
C TYR A 512 -11.81 -4.93 -20.19
N GLU A 513 -11.79 -5.32 -18.92
CA GLU A 513 -12.88 -6.05 -18.26
C GLU A 513 -13.57 -5.20 -17.18
N ILE A 514 -14.85 -5.46 -16.95
CA ILE A 514 -15.61 -4.99 -15.78
C ILE A 514 -15.93 -6.21 -14.91
N THR A 515 -15.49 -6.18 -13.66
CA THR A 515 -15.86 -7.20 -12.66
C THR A 515 -17.26 -6.92 -12.12
N VAL A 516 -18.18 -7.86 -12.26
CA VAL A 516 -19.55 -7.77 -11.70
C VAL A 516 -19.83 -8.92 -10.72
N PRO A 517 -20.76 -8.77 -9.77
CA PRO A 517 -21.26 -9.88 -8.97
C PRO A 517 -21.93 -10.93 -9.87
N TYR A 518 -21.62 -12.20 -9.66
CA TYR A 518 -22.11 -13.28 -10.51
C TYR A 518 -23.63 -13.49 -10.37
N ALA A 519 -24.25 -14.03 -11.43
CA ALA A 519 -25.66 -14.38 -11.52
C ALA A 519 -25.90 -15.27 -12.74
N GLU A 520 -27.12 -15.80 -12.88
CA GLU A 520 -27.62 -16.41 -14.10
C GLU A 520 -27.47 -15.47 -15.32
N ARG A 521 -27.17 -16.05 -16.49
CA ARG A 521 -26.67 -15.35 -17.69
C ARG A 521 -27.48 -14.12 -18.11
N GLY A 522 -28.82 -14.18 -18.04
CA GLY A 522 -29.69 -13.05 -18.40
C GLY A 522 -29.53 -11.84 -17.47
N ALA A 523 -29.48 -12.07 -16.16
CA ALA A 523 -29.24 -11.02 -15.17
C ALA A 523 -27.77 -10.54 -15.20
N LEU A 524 -26.84 -11.42 -15.58
CA LEU A 524 -25.41 -11.11 -15.66
C LEU A 524 -25.08 -10.07 -16.73
N TRP A 525 -25.66 -10.21 -17.93
CA TRP A 525 -25.46 -9.25 -19.02
C TRP A 525 -26.10 -7.88 -18.69
N ALA A 526 -27.29 -7.88 -18.09
CA ALA A 526 -27.93 -6.65 -17.62
C ALA A 526 -27.03 -5.86 -16.63
N ARG A 527 -26.44 -6.54 -15.64
CA ARG A 527 -25.48 -5.95 -14.69
C ARG A 527 -24.23 -5.40 -15.39
N PHE A 528 -23.70 -6.11 -16.38
CA PHE A 528 -22.55 -5.63 -17.17
C PHE A 528 -22.88 -4.34 -17.93
N HIS A 529 -24.02 -4.29 -18.62
CA HIS A 529 -24.45 -3.09 -19.33
C HIS A 529 -24.76 -1.91 -18.39
N GLU A 530 -25.29 -2.17 -17.19
CA GLU A 530 -25.52 -1.16 -16.16
C GLU A 530 -24.19 -0.56 -15.65
N GLU A 531 -23.24 -1.40 -15.22
CA GLU A 531 -21.92 -0.94 -14.75
C GLU A 531 -21.09 -0.30 -15.88
N HIS A 532 -21.21 -0.78 -17.13
CA HIS A 532 -20.57 -0.14 -18.29
C HIS A 532 -21.14 1.26 -18.54
N ARG A 533 -22.47 1.43 -18.48
CA ARG A 533 -23.12 2.76 -18.57
C ARG A 533 -22.71 3.66 -17.39
N ARG A 534 -22.58 3.11 -16.18
CA ARG A 534 -22.16 3.85 -14.97
C ARG A 534 -20.69 4.31 -15.03
N LEU A 535 -19.81 3.53 -15.68
CA LEU A 535 -18.38 3.84 -15.79
C LEU A 535 -18.04 4.71 -17.01
N TYR A 536 -18.73 4.54 -18.14
CA TYR A 536 -18.37 5.16 -19.42
C TYR A 536 -19.46 6.01 -20.07
N GLY A 537 -20.67 6.08 -19.47
CA GLY A 537 -21.81 6.85 -19.98
C GLY A 537 -22.65 6.15 -21.06
N TYR A 538 -22.18 5.02 -21.61
CA TYR A 538 -22.85 4.26 -22.68
C TYR A 538 -22.69 2.74 -22.47
N HIS A 539 -23.40 1.94 -23.28
CA HIS A 539 -23.23 0.49 -23.42
C HIS A 539 -23.57 0.06 -24.86
N HIS A 540 -23.39 -1.22 -25.20
CA HIS A 540 -23.69 -1.76 -26.53
C HIS A 540 -24.56 -3.02 -26.42
N GLU A 541 -25.85 -2.92 -26.78
CA GLU A 541 -26.81 -4.04 -26.65
C GLU A 541 -26.62 -5.11 -27.73
N GLY A 542 -26.13 -4.73 -28.90
CA GLY A 542 -25.89 -5.64 -30.04
C GLY A 542 -24.52 -6.33 -30.04
N THR A 543 -23.66 -6.07 -29.05
CA THR A 543 -22.29 -6.61 -29.02
C THR A 543 -22.20 -7.77 -28.04
N GLU A 544 -21.70 -8.91 -28.53
CA GLU A 544 -21.47 -10.13 -27.73
C GLU A 544 -20.62 -9.84 -26.48
N VAL A 545 -21.07 -10.33 -25.32
CA VAL A 545 -20.36 -10.21 -24.03
C VAL A 545 -19.65 -11.53 -23.75
N GLU A 546 -18.34 -11.48 -23.55
CA GLU A 546 -17.51 -12.65 -23.20
C GLU A 546 -17.09 -12.62 -21.72
N ALA A 547 -17.12 -13.80 -21.08
CA ALA A 547 -16.59 -14.00 -19.74
C ALA A 547 -15.07 -14.24 -19.80
N VAL A 548 -14.30 -13.49 -19.01
CA VAL A 548 -12.84 -13.50 -19.08
C VAL A 548 -12.23 -14.24 -17.89
N THR A 549 -12.66 -13.91 -16.67
CA THR A 549 -12.10 -14.45 -15.42
C THR A 549 -13.22 -14.73 -14.41
N ALA A 550 -13.32 -15.96 -13.90
CA ALA A 550 -14.11 -16.26 -12.71
C ALA A 550 -13.31 -15.87 -11.45
N ARG A 551 -13.96 -15.28 -10.45
CA ARG A 551 -13.33 -14.80 -9.20
C ARG A 551 -14.15 -15.20 -7.97
N ILE A 552 -13.47 -15.62 -6.89
CA ILE A 552 -14.10 -15.84 -5.58
C ILE A 552 -13.35 -15.06 -4.51
N ARG A 553 -14.08 -14.30 -3.69
CA ARG A 553 -13.60 -13.82 -2.39
C ARG A 553 -14.20 -14.72 -1.31
N ALA A 554 -13.37 -15.57 -0.73
CA ALA A 554 -13.73 -16.52 0.31
C ALA A 554 -13.46 -15.91 1.69
N VAL A 555 -14.47 -15.87 2.56
CA VAL A 555 -14.44 -15.13 3.84
C VAL A 555 -14.82 -16.04 5.00
N CYS A 556 -13.96 -16.11 6.03
CA CYS A 556 -14.35 -16.50 7.38
C CYS A 556 -14.39 -15.26 8.26
N LEU A 557 -15.57 -14.96 8.82
CA LEU A 557 -15.77 -13.82 9.70
C LEU A 557 -14.94 -13.96 10.99
N SER A 558 -14.42 -12.83 11.46
CA SER A 558 -13.72 -12.71 12.74
C SER A 558 -14.69 -12.54 13.92
N GLU A 559 -14.25 -12.85 15.15
CA GLU A 559 -15.06 -12.58 16.34
C GLU A 559 -15.31 -11.07 16.51
N GLU A 560 -16.54 -10.69 16.82
CA GLU A 560 -16.93 -9.29 16.97
C GLU A 560 -16.15 -8.58 18.10
N VAL A 561 -15.52 -7.46 17.75
CA VAL A 561 -14.81 -6.60 18.69
C VAL A 561 -15.71 -5.42 19.07
N ASN A 562 -16.19 -5.38 20.31
CA ASN A 562 -17.11 -4.33 20.76
C ASN A 562 -16.41 -2.96 20.87
N LEU A 563 -16.42 -2.20 19.78
CA LEU A 563 -15.79 -0.88 19.68
C LEU A 563 -16.31 0.18 20.68
N ALA A 564 -17.49 -0.05 21.28
CA ALA A 564 -18.05 0.84 22.30
C ALA A 564 -17.46 0.58 23.71
N ALA A 565 -16.69 -0.49 23.90
CA ALA A 565 -16.10 -0.84 25.18
C ALA A 565 -15.12 0.23 25.72
N PRO A 566 -14.98 0.37 27.05
CA PRO A 566 -14.04 1.30 27.65
C PRO A 566 -12.58 0.90 27.40
N ALA A 567 -11.69 1.89 27.32
CA ALA A 567 -10.27 1.65 27.54
C ALA A 567 -10.02 1.57 29.07
N PRO A 568 -8.99 0.84 29.53
CA PRO A 568 -8.41 1.06 30.86
C PRO A 568 -7.97 2.52 31.01
N ALA A 569 -7.96 3.03 32.24
CA ALA A 569 -7.50 4.39 32.52
C ALA A 569 -5.99 4.61 32.24
N GLU A 570 -5.22 3.52 32.15
CA GLU A 570 -3.76 3.54 32.01
C GLU A 570 -3.31 2.85 30.72
N THR A 571 -2.72 3.62 29.80
CA THR A 571 -1.84 3.09 28.76
C THR A 571 -0.54 2.62 29.42
N PHE A 572 -0.43 1.32 29.68
CA PHE A 572 0.74 0.74 30.36
C PHE A 572 2.02 0.93 29.56
N SER A 573 2.82 1.90 29.99
CA SER A 573 4.13 2.22 29.43
C SER A 573 5.14 1.12 29.75
N SER A 574 5.76 0.52 28.73
CA SER A 574 7.05 -0.13 28.93
C SER A 574 8.05 0.91 29.48
N THR A 575 8.85 0.51 30.46
CA THR A 575 9.98 1.30 30.96
C THR A 575 11.18 1.07 30.05
N TYR A 576 11.37 1.94 29.06
CA TYR A 576 12.57 1.94 28.25
C TYR A 576 13.80 2.20 29.13
N VAL A 577 14.58 1.15 29.39
CA VAL A 577 15.92 1.26 29.99
C VAL A 577 16.92 1.47 28.86
N PRO A 578 17.63 2.61 28.80
CA PRO A 578 18.63 2.84 27.76
C PRO A 578 19.76 1.80 27.86
N PRO A 579 20.20 1.18 26.74
CA PRO A 579 21.38 0.33 26.73
C PRO A 579 22.63 1.17 27.03
N GLY A 580 23.06 1.19 28.29
CA GLY A 580 24.16 2.03 28.77
C GLY A 580 24.07 2.45 30.25
N ALA A 581 22.91 2.29 30.91
CA ALA A 581 22.82 2.50 32.36
C ALA A 581 23.56 1.38 33.14
N PRO A 582 24.53 1.70 34.01
CA PRO A 582 25.24 0.68 34.79
C PRO A 582 24.32 0.06 35.85
N GLY A 583 24.10 -1.26 35.76
CA GLY A 583 23.17 -1.98 36.62
C GLY A 583 23.66 -2.12 38.06
N GLY A 584 22.92 -1.55 39.02
CA GLY A 584 23.13 -1.80 40.45
C GLY A 584 22.73 -3.24 40.81
N HIS A 585 23.67 -4.02 41.35
CA HIS A 585 23.43 -5.43 41.71
C HIS A 585 22.47 -5.60 42.90
N ALA A 586 21.18 -5.82 42.62
CA ALA A 586 20.27 -6.43 43.59
C ALA A 586 20.55 -7.94 43.69
N ARG A 587 21.03 -8.41 44.86
CA ARG A 587 21.25 -9.85 45.09
C ARG A 587 19.91 -10.56 45.32
N LEU A 588 19.65 -11.63 44.57
CA LEU A 588 18.53 -12.54 44.82
C LEU A 588 18.75 -13.32 46.12
N GLY A 589 18.02 -12.96 47.17
CA GLY A 589 17.90 -13.78 48.38
C GLY A 589 16.97 -14.97 48.12
N ARG A 590 17.40 -16.18 48.49
CA ARG A 590 16.54 -17.38 48.43
C ARG A 590 15.53 -17.34 49.57
N GLY A 591 14.26 -17.56 49.27
CA GLY A 591 13.24 -17.88 50.27
C GLY A 591 13.25 -19.37 50.59
N SER A 592 13.33 -19.71 51.88
CA SER A 592 13.09 -21.06 52.41
C SER A 592 12.41 -20.92 53.78
N ASP A 593 11.49 -21.85 54.07
CA ASP A 593 10.51 -21.80 55.17
C ASP A 593 11.05 -21.41 56.57
N PRO A 594 10.28 -20.63 57.37
CA PRO A 594 10.51 -20.44 58.79
C PRO A 594 9.59 -21.33 59.65
N GLN A 595 10.12 -22.40 60.25
CA GLN A 595 9.45 -23.08 61.37
C GLN A 595 9.90 -22.51 62.73
N HIS A 596 8.90 -22.07 63.52
CA HIS A 596 8.82 -22.05 64.99
C HIS A 596 9.89 -21.40 65.89
N HIS A 597 9.37 -20.76 66.96
CA HIS A 597 10.01 -20.43 68.25
C HIS A 597 11.18 -19.40 68.26
N ASP A 598 11.50 -18.74 69.37
CA ASP A 598 10.75 -18.26 70.56
C ASP A 598 11.70 -17.32 71.36
N ARG A 599 11.16 -16.46 72.23
CA ARG A 599 11.87 -15.56 73.19
C ARG A 599 12.69 -14.42 72.55
N ALA A 600 12.67 -13.15 72.99
CA ALA A 600 12.48 -12.45 74.27
C ALA A 600 13.80 -11.98 74.94
N GLY A 601 13.86 -10.66 75.24
CA GLY A 601 15.02 -9.90 75.73
C GLY A 601 14.97 -8.49 75.09
N ARG A 602 14.59 -7.40 75.77
CA ARG A 602 15.31 -6.64 76.84
C ARG A 602 16.72 -6.23 76.37
N HIS A 603 17.16 -4.97 76.37
CA HIS A 603 17.01 -3.85 77.32
C HIS A 603 16.85 -2.48 76.57
N ARG A 604 16.27 -1.39 77.11
CA ARG A 604 16.84 -0.37 78.05
C ARG A 604 18.25 0.12 77.66
N ASP A 605 18.65 1.39 77.73
CA ASP A 605 18.00 2.72 77.91
C ASP A 605 18.92 3.73 77.12
N SER A 606 18.61 4.99 76.80
CA SER A 606 18.21 6.10 77.67
C SER A 606 18.12 7.44 76.89
N GLN A 607 17.42 8.43 77.47
CA GLN A 607 17.75 9.89 77.55
C GLN A 607 18.40 10.63 76.33
N ARG A 608 17.99 11.85 75.92
CA ARG A 608 17.20 12.92 76.60
C ARG A 608 16.65 13.97 75.61
N SER A 609 15.42 14.46 75.86
CA SER A 609 14.91 15.87 75.83
C SER A 609 15.61 16.98 75.00
N VAL A 610 14.93 17.99 74.39
CA VAL A 610 13.97 18.95 74.99
C VAL A 610 13.05 19.65 73.93
N SER A 611 11.75 19.82 74.27
CA SER A 611 10.72 20.86 73.92
C SER A 611 10.66 21.60 72.53
N ARG A 612 9.51 21.70 71.82
CA ARG A 612 8.36 22.69 71.89
C ARG A 612 8.72 24.15 71.48
N ARG A 613 7.84 25.04 70.91
CA ARG A 613 6.48 25.02 70.26
C ARG A 613 6.14 26.44 69.70
N TYR A 614 5.71 26.59 68.42
CA TYR A 614 4.76 27.63 67.86
C TYR A 614 5.02 29.15 68.14
N PRO A 615 4.17 30.17 67.78
CA PRO A 615 3.04 30.29 66.80
C PRO A 615 3.03 31.55 65.85
N PHE A 616 2.14 31.52 64.83
CA PHE A 616 1.30 32.60 64.18
C PHE A 616 1.77 34.04 63.79
N ALA A 617 1.36 34.43 62.56
CA ALA A 617 0.86 35.75 62.05
C ALA A 617 1.73 37.04 62.11
N GLY A 618 1.49 38.10 61.31
CA GLY A 618 0.68 38.23 60.07
C GLY A 618 -0.09 39.57 59.90
N HIS A 619 0.37 40.48 59.03
CA HIS A 619 -0.33 41.72 58.55
C HIS A 619 0.27 42.16 57.18
N HIS A 620 -0.23 43.08 56.34
CA HIS A 620 -1.54 43.63 55.93
C HIS A 620 -1.27 45.05 55.35
N ARG A 621 -1.63 45.35 54.10
CA ARG A 621 -1.95 46.71 53.62
C ARG A 621 -3.06 46.64 52.56
N ARG A 622 -3.76 47.76 52.32
CA ARG A 622 -4.98 47.87 51.48
C ARG A 622 -4.79 48.89 50.36
N LEU A 623 -5.62 48.83 49.31
CA LEU A 623 -6.41 49.98 48.82
C LEU A 623 -7.61 49.55 47.93
N ARG A 624 -8.45 50.51 47.53
CA ARG A 624 -9.84 50.41 47.00
C ARG A 624 -9.86 50.15 45.46
N GLY A 625 -10.93 49.69 44.80
CA GLY A 625 -12.21 49.08 45.25
C GLY A 625 -13.42 49.27 44.28
N PHE A 626 -14.25 48.21 44.10
CA PHE A 626 -15.65 48.18 43.57
C PHE A 626 -15.93 48.55 42.07
N PRO A 627 -17.08 48.15 41.47
CA PRO A 627 -17.76 46.83 41.49
C PRO A 627 -18.32 46.34 40.11
N GLY A 628 -18.69 45.04 39.99
CA GLY A 628 -19.16 44.48 38.70
C GLY A 628 -19.99 43.17 38.71
N ARG A 629 -20.95 43.02 39.65
CA ARG A 629 -22.03 41.98 39.73
C ARG A 629 -21.70 40.50 39.36
N ARG A 630 -21.79 39.61 40.37
CA ARG A 630 -21.93 38.15 40.19
C ARG A 630 -23.38 37.73 39.90
N ARG A 631 -23.56 36.63 39.15
CA ARG A 631 -24.46 35.52 39.52
C ARG A 631 -23.79 34.19 39.19
N GLY A 632 -23.90 33.22 40.11
CA GLY A 632 -23.71 31.80 39.81
C GLY A 632 -25.07 31.12 39.58
N SER A 633 -25.22 29.79 39.57
CA SER A 633 -24.22 28.72 39.74
C SER A 633 -24.90 27.36 39.55
N ARG A 634 -24.18 26.36 39.01
CA ARG A 634 -24.02 24.97 39.53
C ARG A 634 -23.66 24.00 38.40
N LEU A 635 -22.68 23.14 38.65
CA LEU A 635 -22.50 21.88 37.93
C LEU A 635 -23.46 20.84 38.53
N LEU A 636 -23.84 19.84 37.73
CA LEU A 636 -24.33 18.55 38.20
C LEU A 636 -23.81 17.45 37.26
N CYS A 637 -23.24 16.39 37.84
CA CYS A 637 -22.92 15.14 37.15
C CYS A 637 -23.89 14.05 37.62
N GLY A 638 -24.30 13.14 36.74
CA GLY A 638 -25.08 11.96 37.17
C GLY A 638 -25.81 11.22 36.05
N PHE A 639 -25.28 10.05 35.70
CA PHE A 639 -25.92 8.86 35.10
C PHE A 639 -27.40 8.87 34.71
N ALA A 640 -27.73 8.37 33.51
CA ALA A 640 -28.35 7.03 33.30
C ALA A 640 -28.67 6.77 31.81
N CYS A 641 -28.76 5.49 31.40
CA CYS A 641 -29.26 5.09 30.09
C CYS A 641 -30.64 4.42 30.20
N ALA A 642 -31.57 4.76 29.30
CA ALA A 642 -32.75 3.97 28.96
C ALA A 642 -33.18 4.26 27.50
N PRO A 643 -33.64 3.27 26.72
CA PRO A 643 -33.82 3.44 25.27
C PRO A 643 -35.20 3.99 24.88
N LEU A 644 -35.22 5.03 24.05
CA LEU A 644 -36.45 5.49 23.40
C LEU A 644 -36.75 4.68 22.13
N ARG A 645 -37.76 3.82 22.21
CA ARG A 645 -38.47 3.33 21.02
C ARG A 645 -39.05 4.54 20.25
N ARG A 646 -38.84 4.62 18.94
CA ARG A 646 -39.70 5.39 18.03
C ARG A 646 -40.17 4.50 16.89
N GLY A 647 -41.49 4.42 16.74
CA GLY A 647 -42.13 3.66 15.67
C GLY A 647 -42.10 4.39 14.33
N ARG A 648 -42.50 3.69 13.27
CA ARG A 648 -42.70 4.28 11.94
C ARG A 648 -43.83 5.31 11.99
N HIS A 649 -43.56 6.54 11.56
CA HIS A 649 -44.58 7.40 10.97
C HIS A 649 -44.02 8.01 9.69
N VAL A 650 -44.73 7.79 8.58
CA VAL A 650 -44.40 8.32 7.26
C VAL A 650 -45.04 9.71 7.16
N ALA A 651 -44.22 10.73 6.94
CA ALA A 651 -44.67 12.06 6.55
C ALA A 651 -44.19 12.34 5.12
N ARG A 652 -45.13 12.41 4.17
CA ARG A 652 -44.82 12.88 2.81
C ARG A 652 -44.63 14.39 2.87
N PHE A 653 -43.55 14.90 2.28
CA PHE A 653 -43.42 16.31 1.93
C PHE A 653 -43.59 16.48 0.42
N HIS A 654 -44.36 17.48 0.01
CA HIS A 654 -44.62 17.80 -1.39
C HIS A 654 -43.45 18.55 -2.01
N ALA A 655 -43.16 18.26 -3.27
CA ALA A 655 -42.37 19.14 -4.12
C ALA A 655 -43.24 20.32 -4.62
N PRO A 656 -42.69 21.54 -4.75
CA PRO A 656 -43.35 22.62 -5.49
C PRO A 656 -43.29 22.35 -7.00
N GLY A 657 -44.40 22.60 -7.70
CA GLY A 657 -44.47 22.56 -9.16
C GLY A 657 -43.97 23.87 -9.82
N PRO A 658 -43.76 23.88 -11.14
CA PRO A 658 -43.35 25.07 -11.88
C PRO A 658 -44.47 26.12 -12.00
N GLY A 659 -44.08 27.39 -12.05
CA GLY A 659 -44.93 28.50 -12.54
C GLY A 659 -44.74 28.71 -14.04
N ASP A 660 -45.67 29.43 -14.68
CA ASP A 660 -45.88 29.41 -16.13
C ASP A 660 -46.21 30.81 -16.70
N LEU A 661 -46.12 30.96 -18.04
CA LEU A 661 -46.55 32.10 -18.88
C LEU A 661 -45.70 33.41 -18.84
N PRO A 662 -45.79 34.31 -19.86
CA PRO A 662 -45.90 34.08 -21.32
C PRO A 662 -45.08 35.07 -22.21
N GLY A 663 -44.97 34.80 -23.53
CA GLY A 663 -44.78 35.85 -24.58
C GLY A 663 -43.64 35.66 -25.59
N GLY A 664 -43.91 35.87 -26.89
CA GLY A 664 -42.94 35.86 -28.02
C GLY A 664 -42.77 37.27 -28.67
N PRO A 665 -42.45 37.43 -29.98
CA PRO A 665 -42.44 36.40 -31.05
C PRO A 665 -41.32 36.50 -32.15
N ALA A 666 -41.38 35.55 -33.10
CA ALA A 666 -41.04 35.62 -34.54
C ALA A 666 -39.59 35.82 -35.07
N HIS A 667 -39.14 34.88 -35.93
CA HIS A 667 -38.94 35.12 -37.38
C HIS A 667 -38.84 33.80 -38.20
N SER A 668 -39.00 33.90 -39.53
CA SER A 668 -39.03 32.83 -40.56
C SER A 668 -37.64 32.64 -41.25
N THR A 669 -37.34 31.75 -42.22
CA THR A 669 -38.09 31.12 -43.35
C THR A 669 -37.46 29.82 -43.89
N GLY A 670 -38.26 28.93 -44.51
CA GLY A 670 -37.86 28.01 -45.62
C GLY A 670 -36.94 26.81 -45.31
N GLU A 671 -36.79 25.81 -46.19
CA GLU A 671 -37.64 25.33 -47.29
C GLU A 671 -37.24 23.87 -47.66
N ALA A 672 -38.02 23.15 -48.47
CA ALA A 672 -37.74 21.76 -48.88
C ALA A 672 -37.43 21.67 -50.40
N PRO A 673 -36.88 20.55 -50.91
CA PRO A 673 -37.79 19.52 -51.43
C PRO A 673 -37.32 18.05 -51.23
N GLN A 674 -38.16 17.12 -51.68
CA GLN A 674 -37.95 15.67 -51.66
C GLN A 674 -37.41 15.14 -53.01
N ALA A 675 -36.88 13.92 -53.00
CA ALA A 675 -36.99 12.97 -54.11
C ALA A 675 -37.14 11.54 -53.55
N ARG A 676 -37.82 10.65 -54.30
CA ARG A 676 -37.97 9.22 -54.01
C ARG A 676 -37.61 8.40 -55.25
N ASP A 677 -37.08 7.20 -55.03
CA ASP A 677 -37.63 5.89 -55.46
C ASP A 677 -36.52 4.83 -55.31
N ASP A 678 -36.74 3.71 -54.63
CA ASP A 678 -37.58 2.53 -54.93
C ASP A 678 -36.91 1.54 -55.89
N GLY A 679 -36.65 0.32 -55.42
CA GLY A 679 -35.89 -0.71 -56.15
C GLY A 679 -35.60 -1.95 -55.32
N ARG A 680 -36.39 -3.01 -55.50
CA ARG A 680 -36.27 -4.30 -54.77
C ARG A 680 -35.28 -5.24 -55.48
N GLY A 681 -34.47 -6.00 -54.75
CA GLY A 681 -33.61 -7.03 -55.36
C GLY A 681 -32.79 -7.87 -54.36
N ASN A 682 -33.27 -9.08 -54.06
CA ASN A 682 -32.59 -10.14 -53.30
C ASN A 682 -33.22 -11.49 -53.72
N PRO A 683 -32.57 -12.67 -53.67
CA PRO A 683 -31.15 -12.98 -53.42
C PRO A 683 -30.46 -13.67 -54.64
N GLY A 684 -29.19 -14.07 -54.49
CA GLY A 684 -28.53 -14.96 -55.45
C GLY A 684 -27.23 -15.56 -54.92
N ALA A 685 -27.09 -16.89 -54.94
CA ALA A 685 -25.90 -17.62 -54.50
C ALA A 685 -25.42 -18.61 -55.57
N ALA A 686 -24.10 -18.76 -55.72
CA ALA A 686 -23.47 -19.91 -56.38
C ALA A 686 -21.97 -19.99 -56.00
N ALA A 687 -21.38 -21.18 -56.11
CA ALA A 687 -19.96 -21.43 -55.88
C ALA A 687 -19.15 -21.45 -57.20
N GLY A 688 -17.83 -21.34 -57.10
CA GLY A 688 -16.92 -21.52 -58.23
C GLY A 688 -15.52 -21.95 -57.76
N GLN A 689 -15.17 -23.21 -57.98
CA GLN A 689 -13.81 -23.73 -57.78
C GLN A 689 -13.07 -23.80 -59.13
N CYS A 690 -11.80 -23.40 -59.14
CA CYS A 690 -10.71 -23.86 -60.01
C CYS A 690 -9.47 -22.99 -59.69
N ALA A 691 -8.22 -23.36 -59.93
CA ALA A 691 -7.46 -24.60 -60.08
C ALA A 691 -6.04 -24.14 -60.53
N ASN A 692 -5.01 -24.91 -60.19
CA ASN A 692 -3.59 -24.68 -60.58
C ASN A 692 -3.39 -24.85 -62.13
N PRO A 693 -2.21 -24.55 -62.77
CA PRO A 693 -0.85 -24.75 -62.22
C PRO A 693 0.33 -23.83 -62.70
N GLY A 694 1.47 -23.96 -61.98
CA GLY A 694 2.78 -24.24 -62.63
C GLY A 694 3.83 -23.11 -62.73
N GLY A 695 5.13 -23.47 -62.64
CA GLY A 695 6.24 -22.57 -63.04
C GLY A 695 7.53 -22.61 -62.21
N ALA A 696 8.37 -23.64 -62.37
CA ALA A 696 9.80 -23.65 -62.00
C ALA A 696 10.56 -24.39 -63.13
N PRO A 697 11.86 -24.11 -63.45
CA PRO A 697 13.00 -24.32 -62.53
C PRO A 697 14.23 -23.38 -62.72
N GLY A 698 15.34 -23.61 -61.98
CA GLY A 698 16.65 -23.00 -62.29
C GLY A 698 17.80 -23.21 -61.27
N ARG A 699 18.85 -23.96 -61.65
CA ARG A 699 20.18 -24.11 -60.97
C ARG A 699 21.18 -24.70 -61.98
N PRO A 700 22.49 -24.34 -62.00
CA PRO A 700 23.52 -25.23 -61.39
C PRO A 700 24.93 -24.63 -61.02
N ARG A 701 25.62 -25.26 -60.03
CA ARG A 701 27.12 -25.42 -59.85
C ARG A 701 28.02 -24.14 -59.82
N GLY A 702 29.23 -24.04 -59.23
CA GLY A 702 30.20 -24.85 -58.44
C GLY A 702 31.45 -23.96 -58.15
N ALA A 703 32.58 -24.31 -57.51
CA ALA A 703 33.06 -25.45 -56.70
C ALA A 703 34.39 -25.08 -55.93
N ASP A 704 34.86 -25.94 -55.01
CA ASP A 704 36.19 -26.08 -54.34
C ASP A 704 37.22 -24.93 -54.13
N ARG A 705 37.72 -24.78 -52.88
CA ARG A 705 39.09 -25.24 -52.46
C ARG A 705 39.40 -25.09 -50.94
N ARG A 706 40.42 -25.83 -50.49
CA ARG A 706 41.13 -25.85 -49.16
C ARG A 706 42.67 -25.79 -49.45
N PRO A 707 43.66 -25.83 -48.50
CA PRO A 707 43.61 -26.16 -47.05
C PRO A 707 44.51 -25.26 -46.13
N SER A 708 44.82 -25.75 -44.91
CA SER A 708 45.85 -25.32 -43.93
C SER A 708 45.55 -24.06 -43.08
N GLY A 709 46.03 -23.93 -41.83
CA GLY A 709 46.73 -24.90 -40.96
C GLY A 709 47.18 -24.27 -39.62
N GLY A 710 47.40 -25.07 -38.57
CA GLY A 710 47.99 -24.61 -37.28
C GLY A 710 47.23 -25.04 -36.00
N ARG A 711 47.97 -25.33 -34.93
CA ARG A 711 47.51 -25.73 -33.57
C ARG A 711 48.59 -25.33 -32.54
N ALA A 712 48.27 -25.48 -31.24
CA ALA A 712 49.17 -25.30 -30.07
C ALA A 712 49.62 -23.84 -29.80
N GLU A 713 50.00 -23.40 -28.58
CA GLU A 713 49.86 -23.88 -27.18
C GLU A 713 49.96 -22.63 -26.27
N ALA A 714 49.24 -22.46 -25.16
CA ALA A 714 49.34 -23.08 -23.82
C ALA A 714 50.53 -22.59 -22.94
N ALA A 715 50.31 -22.58 -21.62
CA ALA A 715 51.17 -22.02 -20.55
C ALA A 715 51.39 -20.48 -20.60
N GLY A 716 51.69 -19.78 -19.50
CA GLY A 716 51.71 -20.19 -18.08
C GLY A 716 52.73 -19.40 -17.26
N GLY A 717 52.33 -18.76 -16.15
CA GLY A 717 53.26 -18.00 -15.30
C GLY A 717 52.65 -17.47 -14.00
N HIS A 718 53.36 -17.62 -12.88
CA HIS A 718 52.95 -17.13 -11.55
C HIS A 718 53.54 -15.75 -11.23
N GLY A 719 52.82 -14.96 -10.41
CA GLY A 719 53.35 -13.77 -9.75
C GLY A 719 52.56 -13.46 -8.46
N LYS A 720 53.25 -13.33 -7.33
CA LYS A 720 52.69 -12.93 -6.03
C LYS A 720 53.14 -11.50 -5.68
N ILE A 721 52.33 -10.75 -4.91
CA ILE A 721 52.67 -9.98 -3.68
C ILE A 721 51.61 -8.88 -3.42
N ARG A 722 51.63 -8.30 -2.20
CA ARG A 722 50.57 -7.48 -1.58
C ARG A 722 50.78 -5.97 -1.77
N ALA A 723 49.68 -5.25 -1.48
CA ALA A 723 49.60 -4.06 -0.61
C ALA A 723 49.53 -2.65 -1.21
N GLY A 724 48.49 -1.92 -0.75
CA GLY A 724 48.57 -0.49 -0.42
C GLY A 724 48.18 0.52 -1.50
N GLY A 725 47.83 1.73 -1.04
CA GLY A 725 47.94 2.96 -1.84
C GLY A 725 46.68 3.42 -2.58
N SER A 726 45.87 4.26 -1.93
CA SER A 726 44.91 5.14 -2.61
C SER A 726 45.63 6.32 -3.27
N SER A 727 45.39 6.59 -4.56
CA SER A 727 44.87 7.89 -5.10
C SER A 727 45.32 8.26 -6.53
N ALA A 728 44.39 8.90 -7.26
CA ALA A 728 44.55 9.91 -8.33
C ALA A 728 45.32 9.63 -9.65
N ALA A 729 44.89 10.37 -10.70
CA ALA A 729 45.62 10.71 -11.95
C ALA A 729 45.90 9.57 -12.98
N ASP A 730 45.93 9.77 -14.31
CA ASP A 730 45.40 10.84 -15.20
C ASP A 730 45.36 10.36 -16.69
N ARG A 731 44.68 11.11 -17.58
CA ARG A 731 44.84 11.21 -19.06
C ARG A 731 44.88 9.97 -20.00
N ARG A 732 43.97 9.99 -21.01
CA ARG A 732 44.20 10.04 -22.49
C ARG A 732 42.82 9.89 -23.20
N ILE A 733 42.25 10.77 -24.04
CA ILE A 733 42.72 11.76 -25.07
C ILE A 733 43.29 11.06 -26.31
N ALA A 734 42.85 11.26 -27.57
CA ALA A 734 41.73 12.01 -28.21
C ALA A 734 41.11 11.13 -29.35
N GLY A 735 40.19 11.49 -30.25
CA GLY A 735 39.54 12.72 -30.75
C GLY A 735 38.37 12.29 -31.69
N ILE A 736 37.72 13.11 -32.54
CA ILE A 736 38.04 14.41 -33.19
C ILE A 736 36.73 15.24 -33.29
N TYR A 737 36.85 16.55 -33.61
CA TYR A 737 35.80 17.50 -34.04
C TYR A 737 34.95 18.23 -32.97
N GLY A 738 35.57 19.26 -32.39
CA GLY A 738 35.10 20.63 -32.62
C GLY A 738 36.19 21.40 -33.39
N ALA A 739 36.08 22.67 -33.76
CA ALA A 739 34.99 23.65 -33.83
C ALA A 739 35.54 24.88 -34.61
N HIS A 740 34.75 25.90 -34.96
CA HIS A 740 35.30 27.27 -35.11
C HIS A 740 34.25 28.40 -35.05
N HIS A 741 34.61 29.44 -34.29
CA HIS A 741 34.16 30.85 -34.30
C HIS A 741 32.69 31.24 -34.11
N ALA A 742 32.55 32.44 -33.56
CA ALA A 742 31.34 33.25 -33.42
C ALA A 742 31.65 34.66 -33.95
N GLY A 743 30.62 35.41 -34.35
CA GLY A 743 30.76 36.85 -34.56
C GLY A 743 29.77 37.48 -35.56
N ALA A 744 29.34 38.69 -35.22
CA ALA A 744 28.65 39.69 -36.05
C ALA A 744 27.22 39.38 -36.56
N ALA A 745 26.44 40.46 -36.68
CA ALA A 745 25.05 40.47 -37.12
C ALA A 745 24.94 40.95 -38.59
N GLY A 746 23.85 40.61 -39.28
CA GLY A 746 23.49 41.28 -40.52
C GLY A 746 22.47 40.58 -41.43
N ARG A 747 21.22 41.06 -41.36
CA ARG A 747 20.27 41.27 -42.49
C ARG A 747 19.82 40.12 -43.42
N ASP A 748 18.50 40.13 -43.61
CA ASP A 748 17.75 40.00 -44.87
C ASP A 748 17.67 38.66 -45.66
N SER A 749 16.64 38.62 -46.51
CA SER A 749 16.31 37.63 -47.57
C SER A 749 15.78 36.24 -47.19
N ALA A 750 14.47 36.11 -47.44
CA ALA A 750 13.67 34.94 -47.78
C ALA A 750 14.38 33.70 -48.39
N GLY A 751 13.92 32.50 -48.00
CA GLY A 751 14.27 31.21 -48.60
C GLY A 751 13.18 30.16 -48.34
N ASN A 752 12.45 29.78 -49.39
CA ASN A 752 11.19 29.02 -49.33
C ASN A 752 11.41 27.49 -49.40
N LEU A 753 10.53 26.70 -48.74
CA LEU A 753 10.18 25.29 -49.08
C LEU A 753 11.27 24.19 -48.87
N PRO A 754 10.94 22.88 -48.96
CA PRO A 754 9.91 22.16 -48.17
C PRO A 754 10.34 20.73 -47.72
N LEU A 755 9.37 19.98 -47.16
CA LEU A 755 9.36 18.54 -46.79
C LEU A 755 10.05 18.17 -45.46
#